data_AF-A0AAV0U9P6-F1
#
_entry.id   AF-A0AAV0U9P6-F1
#
_cell.length_a   1.000
_cell.length_b   1.000
_cell.length_c   1.000
_cell.angle_alpha   90.00
_cell.angle_beta   90.00
_cell.angle_gamma   90.00
#
_symmetry.space_group_name_H-M   'P 1'
#
loop_
_entity.id
_entity.type
_entity.pdbx_description
1 polymer ?
#
loop_
_entity_poly.entity_id
_entity_poly.type
_entity_poly.pdbx_seq_one_letter_code
_entity_poly.pdbx_strand_id
1 'polypeptide(L)'
;MSSDLVAYAAGAQVDVDVPLKRLQQTIRLFHSTRASSPMLFIGCLDGTLRSYVIDERTDCVHWQADYKRLFHICCGFLDIWGVFATIIDNRLRLYDLPLFSNTHAVVRNEITDAILFTVYEEAKTLCALIKSNTLKVFDWTVNRALELRAQHEVPTVLLPVQQLLLLSENHVFIQGKKTGSRHLTRRRQHVMDLLLCGKHRGVILSISEDVSMVDKDENVCGAFDDDTDRLDDISAGKALDLSTRQLTVKAEQLAVYNFDSLQMIQTISVKTPYGICVASNVASATVGPNRLQFRHDRPATLFTVSPSFEVQMHEMLPIAQQVAVFLGNRRLEDAVALCKLCSEDRSNELLFESNVDVMEVLQLFPRNLLPRKISALRKDNSSNNKEGALEGDDLVESLLALIGFLRRKRNAYLHHEEESLTIRIRTRRSLGPSDETALELIDTMLVKCLVVVSEKVKYEDRAKRALLEVVTGQNWCEIGEAEIFLLAHRRLKALLAFYSARKLHRKALELLEDLERSAASAATLFEKNETDRKVNEPQSSGDLQSSHDYMVLIAQYLRVLGKKHAELVFEFSRRVLSVNPALGLSIFTQRKIPSAKTDIDPAAVLQHLKSCTIATSSYDWKTLSVKDTAEPSLPLLSSQMLAIEYLTQLIYEGTHQLTPRLHDEVVYLLLDLIQAEIPHNVRLTSRVEAQRDAIGILRRKLLRFLEFPGAVYHPERMLTHTPIEMVDEHAALLSKLGRHHEVLQLYALELKDAVLAEAYCNRCYESKTADSSIYSTLLKLYLRPQCHTDRTASGIASRVIIFSPKSSPLRKTSNSNVQSEPVQAAIDLLNNYAERINVSTALELLPANVAAAPLATFFRRVLECQVQRLRNGQVKKQLSKMENFKVREQLSTKRKGSVTVWSSQCCQFCSKKLDVGTFVRLPNGALLHYSCQRVQ
;
A
#
# COMPACT_ATOMS: atom_id res chain seq x y z
N MET A 1 -18.63 49.89 -19.21
CA MET A 1 -18.09 49.34 -17.95
C MET A 1 -18.08 47.83 -18.10
N SER A 2 -16.96 47.30 -18.60
CA SER A 2 -16.70 45.87 -18.74
C SER A 2 -16.36 45.31 -17.38
N SER A 3 -17.23 44.47 -16.82
CA SER A 3 -17.04 43.74 -15.57
C SER A 3 -16.12 42.54 -15.75
N ASP A 4 -15.03 42.72 -16.49
CA ASP A 4 -14.24 41.61 -17.03
C ASP A 4 -12.80 41.71 -16.55
N LEU A 5 -12.44 40.72 -15.73
CA LEU A 5 -11.11 40.44 -15.14
C LEU A 5 -10.72 41.30 -13.93
N VAL A 6 -10.76 40.66 -12.76
CA VAL A 6 -10.42 41.32 -11.50
C VAL A 6 -9.64 40.35 -10.61
N ALA A 7 -8.38 40.66 -10.34
CA ALA A 7 -7.61 40.07 -9.24
C ALA A 7 -7.79 40.88 -7.94
N TYR A 8 -8.03 42.20 -8.07
CA TYR A 8 -8.24 43.15 -6.97
C TYR A 8 -9.60 43.83 -7.07
N ALA A 9 -10.40 43.75 -6.00
CA ALA A 9 -11.69 44.42 -5.90
C ALA A 9 -11.61 45.92 -6.29
N ALA A 10 -12.73 46.46 -6.75
CA ALA A 10 -12.82 47.88 -7.07
C ALA A 10 -12.41 48.72 -5.84
N GLY A 11 -11.60 49.77 -6.08
CA GLY A 11 -11.07 50.60 -5.00
C GLY A 11 -12.20 51.22 -4.18
N ALA A 12 -12.25 50.91 -2.89
CA ALA A 12 -13.16 51.56 -1.96
C ALA A 12 -12.55 52.89 -1.50
N GLN A 13 -13.33 53.97 -1.54
CA GLN A 13 -12.92 55.26 -1.00
C GLN A 13 -12.93 55.19 0.53
N VAL A 14 -11.83 55.60 1.16
CA VAL A 14 -11.62 55.56 2.60
C VAL A 14 -11.78 56.98 3.16
N ASP A 15 -12.65 57.15 4.15
CA ASP A 15 -12.88 58.45 4.78
C ASP A 15 -11.68 58.86 5.64
N VAL A 16 -11.27 60.13 5.54
CA VAL A 16 -10.14 60.68 6.31
C VAL A 16 -10.59 61.89 7.15
N ASP A 17 -10.46 61.76 8.47
CA ASP A 17 -10.92 62.78 9.44
C ASP A 17 -10.25 64.14 9.28
N VAL A 18 -8.96 64.16 8.91
CA VAL A 18 -8.17 65.39 8.73
C VAL A 18 -7.38 65.32 7.42
N PRO A 19 -7.87 65.95 6.33
CA PRO A 19 -7.17 65.94 5.05
C PRO A 19 -5.90 66.80 5.10
N LEU A 20 -4.88 66.37 4.35
CA LEU A 20 -3.61 67.09 4.24
C LEU A 20 -3.79 68.41 3.47
N LYS A 21 -3.66 69.54 4.17
CA LYS A 21 -3.83 70.91 3.62
C LYS A 21 -2.87 71.27 2.47
N ARG A 22 -1.78 70.52 2.25
CA ARG A 22 -0.75 70.78 1.23
C ARG A 22 -0.25 69.48 0.58
N LEU A 23 -1.06 68.88 -0.30
CA LEU A 23 -0.74 67.66 -1.05
C LEU A 23 0.57 67.70 -1.85
N GLN A 24 0.95 68.87 -2.37
CA GLN A 24 2.21 69.05 -3.11
C GLN A 24 3.45 68.80 -2.25
N GLN A 25 3.30 68.74 -0.92
CA GLN A 25 4.38 68.47 0.01
C GLN A 25 4.55 66.98 0.30
N THR A 26 3.65 66.10 -0.13
CA THR A 26 3.76 64.66 0.16
C THR A 26 4.80 63.99 -0.73
N ILE A 27 5.74 63.26 -0.13
CA ILE A 27 6.83 62.60 -0.84
C ILE A 27 6.70 61.08 -0.81
N ARG A 28 6.27 60.51 0.31
CA ARG A 28 6.33 59.06 0.53
C ARG A 28 5.28 58.57 1.52
N LEU A 29 4.67 57.43 1.23
CA LEU A 29 3.76 56.71 2.13
C LEU A 29 4.49 55.48 2.69
N PHE A 30 4.21 55.15 3.94
CA PHE A 30 4.73 53.98 4.62
C PHE A 30 3.62 53.27 5.37
N HIS A 31 3.75 51.95 5.53
CA HIS A 31 2.83 51.15 6.34
C HIS A 31 3.65 50.34 7.35
N SER A 32 3.23 50.35 8.62
CA SER A 32 3.82 49.53 9.69
C SER A 32 2.74 48.71 10.39
N THR A 33 3.05 47.43 10.62
CA THR A 33 2.13 46.42 11.18
C THR A 33 2.35 46.13 12.66
N ARG A 34 3.29 46.82 13.32
CA ARG A 34 3.79 46.43 14.65
C ARG A 34 3.00 47.02 15.84
N ALA A 35 2.03 47.90 15.60
CA ALA A 35 1.14 48.43 16.63
C ALA A 35 -0.17 47.62 16.77
N SER A 36 -0.93 47.85 17.85
CA SER A 36 -2.25 47.23 18.07
C SER A 36 -3.27 47.53 16.96
N SER A 37 -3.00 48.55 16.15
CA SER A 37 -3.70 48.92 14.92
C SER A 37 -2.68 49.24 13.82
N PRO A 38 -2.92 48.87 12.55
CA PRO A 38 -2.03 49.23 11.44
C PRO A 38 -1.93 50.75 11.33
N MET A 39 -0.69 51.24 11.15
CA MET A 39 -0.42 52.67 11.05
C MET A 39 0.12 53.01 9.65
N LEU A 40 -0.54 53.96 9.00
CA LEU A 40 -0.11 54.58 7.75
C LEU A 40 0.69 55.84 8.10
N PHE A 41 1.90 55.96 7.58
CA PHE A 41 2.72 57.16 7.76
C PHE A 41 2.93 57.89 6.44
N ILE A 42 2.94 59.22 6.52
CA ILE A 42 3.05 60.12 5.37
C ILE A 42 4.23 61.06 5.60
N GLY A 43 5.25 60.94 4.75
CA GLY A 43 6.43 61.80 4.74
C GLY A 43 6.24 63.04 3.88
N CYS A 44 6.53 64.21 4.45
CA CYS A 44 6.35 65.51 3.81
C CYS A 44 7.69 66.23 3.50
N LEU A 45 7.70 67.09 2.47
CA LEU A 45 8.83 67.92 2.01
C LEU A 45 9.37 68.86 3.09
N ASP A 46 8.55 69.20 4.09
CA ASP A 46 8.93 69.99 5.24
C ASP A 46 9.70 69.19 6.32
N GLY A 47 9.99 67.91 6.07
CA GLY A 47 10.67 67.02 7.00
C GLY A 47 9.76 66.46 8.11
N THR A 48 8.45 66.67 8.01
CA THR A 48 7.46 66.12 8.95
C THR A 48 7.03 64.71 8.51
N LEU A 49 7.06 63.75 9.43
CA LEU A 49 6.40 62.45 9.27
C LEU A 49 5.05 62.52 10.00
N ARG A 50 3.94 62.20 9.35
CA ARG A 50 2.61 62.20 9.97
C ARG A 50 2.09 60.77 10.07
N SER A 51 1.53 60.36 11.20
CA SER A 51 0.91 59.05 11.37
C SER A 51 -0.61 59.13 11.36
N TYR A 52 -1.20 58.11 10.75
CA TYR A 52 -2.63 57.86 10.71
C TYR A 52 -2.88 56.41 11.13
N VAL A 53 -3.95 56.20 11.89
CA VAL A 53 -4.43 54.88 12.30
C VAL A 53 -5.52 54.45 11.34
N ILE A 54 -5.39 53.25 10.78
CA ILE A 54 -6.43 52.66 9.93
C ILE A 54 -7.37 51.86 10.83
N ASP A 55 -8.66 52.24 10.87
CA ASP A 55 -9.71 51.43 11.49
C ASP A 55 -10.29 50.48 10.44
N GLU A 56 -9.87 49.21 10.51
CA GLU A 56 -10.30 48.13 9.61
C GLU A 56 -11.81 47.81 9.72
N ARG A 57 -12.54 48.33 10.72
CA ARG A 57 -13.98 48.06 10.90
C ARG A 57 -14.88 49.09 10.26
N THR A 58 -14.40 50.33 10.14
CA THR A 58 -15.18 51.46 9.63
C THR A 58 -14.64 51.99 8.31
N ASP A 59 -13.54 51.40 7.79
CA ASP A 59 -12.81 51.89 6.62
C ASP A 59 -12.52 53.40 6.72
N CYS A 60 -12.11 53.84 7.92
CA CYS A 60 -11.74 55.22 8.21
C CYS A 60 -10.26 55.32 8.60
N VAL A 61 -9.62 56.41 8.17
CA VAL A 61 -8.23 56.71 8.51
C VAL A 61 -8.19 57.93 9.42
N HIS A 62 -7.85 57.69 10.69
CA HIS A 62 -7.82 58.71 11.73
C HIS A 62 -6.43 59.31 11.85
N TRP A 63 -6.33 60.65 11.86
CA TRP A 63 -5.06 61.33 12.16
C TRP A 63 -4.62 61.04 13.61
N GLN A 64 -3.34 60.73 13.81
CA GLN A 64 -2.81 60.35 15.11
C GLN A 64 -1.74 61.32 15.64
N ALA A 65 -0.67 61.58 14.87
CA ALA A 65 0.42 62.43 15.33
C ALA A 65 1.27 63.02 14.20
N ASP A 66 1.91 64.17 14.48
CA ASP A 66 2.90 64.82 13.59
C ASP A 66 4.30 64.79 14.24
N TYR A 67 5.26 64.13 13.59
CA TYR A 67 6.65 64.03 14.01
C TYR A 67 7.52 64.99 13.18
N LYS A 68 7.79 66.17 13.74
CA LYS A 68 8.62 67.20 13.09
C LYS A 68 10.08 66.75 13.00
N ARG A 69 10.73 67.03 11.87
CA ARG A 69 12.16 66.74 11.60
C ARG A 69 12.53 65.24 11.70
N LEU A 70 11.57 64.35 11.58
CA LEU A 70 11.79 62.89 11.65
C LEU A 70 11.90 62.25 10.26
N PHE A 71 11.38 62.92 9.23
CA PHE A 71 11.35 62.40 7.87
C PHE A 71 12.62 62.73 7.08
N HIS A 72 13.20 61.70 6.47
CA HIS A 72 14.25 61.80 5.46
C HIS A 72 13.87 60.90 4.28
N ILE A 73 14.25 61.23 3.05
CA ILE A 73 13.84 60.46 1.86
C ILE A 73 14.29 58.99 1.91
N CYS A 74 15.42 58.73 2.57
CA CYS A 74 15.95 57.38 2.80
C CYS A 74 15.40 56.69 4.07
N CYS A 75 14.40 57.24 4.77
CA CYS A 75 13.88 56.59 5.98
C CYS A 75 13.09 55.30 5.66
N GLY A 76 13.00 54.40 6.64
CA GLY A 76 12.30 53.13 6.50
C GLY A 76 11.86 52.53 7.83
N PHE A 77 10.70 51.89 7.83
CA PHE A 77 10.20 51.09 8.95
C PHE A 77 10.72 49.67 8.82
N LEU A 78 11.48 49.22 9.82
CA LEU A 78 12.02 47.86 9.88
C LEU A 78 11.16 47.02 10.83
N ASP A 79 10.01 46.53 10.34
CA ASP A 79 8.98 45.88 11.17
C ASP A 79 9.51 44.61 11.85
N ILE A 80 10.40 43.83 11.21
CA ILE A 80 10.99 42.62 11.80
C ILE A 80 11.87 42.99 13.01
N TRP A 81 12.71 44.00 12.84
CA TRP A 81 13.63 44.45 13.88
C TRP A 81 12.91 45.26 14.97
N GLY A 82 11.94 46.08 14.57
CA GLY A 82 11.13 46.92 15.44
C GLY A 82 11.60 48.34 15.58
N VAL A 83 12.28 48.85 14.55
CA VAL A 83 12.88 50.17 14.59
C VAL A 83 12.47 50.98 13.36
N PHE A 84 12.36 52.28 13.52
CA PHE A 84 12.27 53.25 12.45
C PHE A 84 13.66 53.83 12.21
N ALA A 85 14.20 53.65 11.01
CA ALA A 85 15.51 54.13 10.61
C ALA A 85 15.36 55.41 9.79
N THR A 86 16.08 56.48 10.15
CA THR A 86 16.05 57.75 9.42
C THR A 86 17.39 58.49 9.54
N ILE A 87 17.73 59.33 8.56
CA ILE A 87 18.94 60.17 8.61
C ILE A 87 18.55 61.58 9.02
N ILE A 88 19.05 62.05 10.15
CA ILE A 88 18.82 63.41 10.66
C ILE A 88 20.18 64.01 11.01
N ASP A 89 20.44 65.23 10.54
CA ASP A 89 21.70 65.95 10.77
C ASP A 89 22.97 65.15 10.41
N ASN A 90 22.94 64.43 9.27
CA ASN A 90 23.99 63.50 8.83
C ASN A 90 24.29 62.35 9.80
N ARG A 91 23.31 61.93 10.60
CA ARG A 91 23.43 60.77 11.47
C ARG A 91 22.25 59.83 11.20
N LEU A 92 22.55 58.56 10.95
CA LEU A 92 21.53 57.53 10.84
C LEU A 92 21.09 57.15 12.26
N ARG A 93 19.84 57.47 12.61
CA ARG A 93 19.23 57.20 13.91
C ARG A 93 18.20 56.09 13.78
N LEU A 94 18.25 55.13 14.71
CA LEU A 94 17.26 54.08 14.87
C LEU A 94 16.37 54.37 16.08
N TYR A 95 15.08 54.56 15.83
CA TYR A 95 14.06 54.79 16.85
C TYR A 95 13.27 53.52 17.10
N ASP A 96 12.99 53.19 18.37
CA ASP A 96 12.11 52.06 18.68
C ASP A 96 10.65 52.31 18.27
N LEU A 97 10.01 51.29 17.72
CA LEU A 97 8.57 51.29 17.42
C LEU A 97 7.76 50.81 18.65
N PRO A 98 6.58 51.41 18.94
CA PRO A 98 5.91 52.47 18.19
C PRO A 98 6.48 53.88 18.47
N LEU A 99 6.36 54.78 17.49
CA LEU A 99 6.79 56.18 17.64
C LEU A 99 5.81 56.94 18.57
N PHE A 100 6.27 57.48 19.70
CA PHE A 100 5.43 58.24 20.63
C PHE A 100 5.43 59.75 20.30
N SER A 101 4.28 60.41 20.46
CA SER A 101 4.01 61.80 20.02
C SER A 101 4.87 62.88 20.69
N ASN A 102 5.44 62.61 21.87
CA ASN A 102 6.40 63.49 22.52
C ASN A 102 7.83 63.04 22.21
N THR A 103 8.59 63.93 21.59
CA THR A 103 9.97 63.77 21.10
C THR A 103 11.00 63.45 22.19
N HIS A 104 10.91 62.26 22.78
CA HIS A 104 11.97 61.56 23.50
C HIS A 104 12.00 60.09 23.04
N ALA A 105 11.86 59.87 21.73
CA ALA A 105 12.04 58.55 21.17
C ALA A 105 13.48 58.09 21.47
N VAL A 106 13.61 57.00 22.23
CA VAL A 106 14.91 56.45 22.65
C VAL A 106 15.65 56.04 21.39
N VAL A 107 16.75 56.74 21.09
CA VAL A 107 17.63 56.38 20.00
C VAL A 107 18.33 55.10 20.42
N ARG A 108 17.98 53.97 19.77
CA ARG A 108 18.58 52.67 20.07
C ARG A 108 20.04 52.65 19.67
N ASN A 109 20.35 53.14 18.46
CA ASN A 109 21.69 53.25 17.92
C ASN A 109 21.78 54.45 16.98
N GLU A 110 22.98 55.04 16.90
CA GLU A 110 23.29 56.15 15.99
C GLU A 110 24.59 55.85 15.22
N ILE A 111 24.57 56.03 13.89
CA ILE A 111 25.78 56.00 13.06
C ILE A 111 26.08 57.43 12.61
N THR A 112 27.26 57.94 12.98
CA THR A 112 27.71 59.28 12.61
C THR A 112 28.12 59.37 11.15
N ASP A 113 27.90 60.54 10.56
CA ASP A 113 28.28 60.90 9.19
C ASP A 113 27.64 60.06 8.09
N ALA A 114 26.50 59.43 8.35
CA ALA A 114 25.75 58.68 7.35
C ALA A 114 25.06 59.60 6.32
N ILE A 115 25.21 59.27 5.04
CA ILE A 115 24.61 59.97 3.88
C ILE A 115 23.44 59.17 3.30
N LEU A 116 23.63 57.87 3.09
CA LEU A 116 22.65 56.94 2.52
C LEU A 116 22.67 55.64 3.31
N PHE A 117 21.53 54.95 3.39
CA PHE A 117 21.50 53.58 3.89
C PHE A 117 20.51 52.72 3.12
N THR A 118 20.74 51.41 3.14
CA THR A 118 19.86 50.38 2.59
C THR A 118 19.84 49.20 3.56
N VAL A 119 18.75 48.43 3.56
CA VAL A 119 18.52 47.37 4.55
C VAL A 119 17.94 46.16 3.85
N TYR A 120 18.39 44.97 4.25
CA TYR A 120 17.78 43.70 3.88
C TYR A 120 17.31 43.00 5.16
N GLU A 121 16.03 43.16 5.47
CA GLU A 121 15.46 42.72 6.76
C GLU A 121 15.53 41.21 6.98
N GLU A 122 15.39 40.41 5.92
CA GLU A 122 15.43 38.94 6.02
C GLU A 122 16.80 38.42 6.44
N ALA A 123 17.87 38.95 5.85
CA ALA A 123 19.25 38.64 6.24
C ALA A 123 19.77 39.46 7.42
N LYS A 124 18.90 40.29 8.00
CA LYS A 124 19.25 41.15 9.13
C LYS A 124 20.51 42.01 8.91
N THR A 125 20.67 42.53 7.70
CA THR A 125 21.87 43.29 7.27
C THR A 125 21.52 44.73 6.88
N LEU A 126 22.23 45.71 7.43
CA LEU A 126 22.08 47.14 7.17
C LEU A 126 23.38 47.70 6.59
N CYS A 127 23.31 48.40 5.46
CA CYS A 127 24.46 49.06 4.84
C CYS A 127 24.30 50.57 4.88
N ALA A 128 25.29 51.29 5.41
CA ALA A 128 25.31 52.74 5.46
C ALA A 128 26.56 53.31 4.78
N LEU A 129 26.39 54.28 3.89
CA LEU A 129 27.47 55.06 3.29
C LEU A 129 27.74 56.30 4.14
N ILE A 130 28.99 56.48 4.54
CA ILE A 130 29.46 57.58 5.38
C ILE A 130 30.16 58.66 4.54
N LYS A 131 30.21 59.90 5.01
CA LYS A 131 30.88 61.06 4.36
C LYS A 131 32.32 60.82 3.90
N SER A 132 33.04 59.87 4.50
CA SER A 132 34.37 59.43 4.05
C SER A 132 34.33 58.58 2.77
N ASN A 133 33.18 58.48 2.10
CA ASN A 133 32.93 57.58 0.95
C ASN A 133 33.18 56.12 1.29
N THR A 134 32.91 55.75 2.55
CA THR A 134 33.09 54.40 3.05
C THR A 134 31.73 53.76 3.31
N LEU A 135 31.51 52.58 2.74
CA LEU A 135 30.35 51.75 2.98
C LEU A 135 30.60 50.85 4.20
N LYS A 136 29.81 51.04 5.26
CA LYS A 136 29.81 50.17 6.44
C LYS A 136 28.62 49.23 6.40
N VAL A 137 28.89 47.94 6.54
CA VAL A 137 27.92 46.85 6.59
C VAL A 137 27.76 46.43 8.04
N PHE A 138 26.52 46.40 8.52
CA PHE A 138 26.16 46.05 9.88
C PHE A 138 25.20 44.87 9.89
N ASP A 139 25.29 44.05 10.94
CA ASP A 139 24.38 42.95 11.23
C ASP A 139 23.68 43.24 12.57
N TRP A 140 22.42 42.82 12.72
CA TRP A 140 21.65 42.95 13.98
C TRP A 140 21.12 41.61 14.53
N THR A 141 21.67 40.49 14.08
CA THR A 141 21.37 39.14 14.59
C THR A 141 21.67 38.98 16.08
N VAL A 142 22.77 39.57 16.57
CA VAL A 142 23.22 39.48 17.96
C VAL A 142 22.64 40.65 18.78
N ASN A 143 21.89 40.33 19.84
CA ASN A 143 21.32 41.29 20.79
C ASN A 143 20.41 42.41 20.21
N ARG A 144 20.03 42.33 18.92
CA ARG A 144 19.29 43.39 18.19
C ARG A 144 20.01 44.74 18.16
N ALA A 145 21.34 44.74 18.29
CA ALA A 145 22.19 45.91 18.17
C ALA A 145 22.97 45.87 16.84
N LEU A 146 23.33 47.03 16.29
CA LEU A 146 24.16 47.12 15.08
C LEU A 146 25.60 46.75 15.41
N GLU A 147 26.05 45.60 14.92
CA GLU A 147 27.45 45.19 14.96
C GLU A 147 28.08 45.37 13.59
N LEU A 148 29.26 46.01 13.53
CA LEU A 148 29.95 46.25 12.26
C LEU A 148 30.49 44.92 11.72
N ARG A 149 29.95 44.47 10.58
CA ARG A 149 30.34 43.24 9.89
C ARG A 149 31.49 43.46 8.92
N ALA A 150 31.46 44.56 8.15
CA ALA A 150 32.51 44.88 7.17
C ALA A 150 32.54 46.38 6.82
N GLN A 151 33.67 46.84 6.29
CA GLN A 151 33.86 48.21 5.82
C GLN A 151 34.59 48.21 4.47
N HIS A 152 34.05 48.94 3.49
CA HIS A 152 34.60 49.01 2.14
C HIS A 152 34.70 50.47 1.67
N GLU A 153 35.81 50.86 1.04
CA GLU A 153 35.92 52.16 0.40
C GLU A 153 35.25 52.15 -0.98
N VAL A 154 34.40 53.14 -1.25
CA VAL A 154 33.69 53.25 -2.52
C VAL A 154 34.63 53.86 -3.57
N PRO A 155 34.83 53.22 -4.74
CA PRO A 155 35.67 53.75 -5.80
C PRO A 155 35.25 55.15 -6.23
N THR A 156 36.23 56.03 -6.46
CA THR A 156 36.01 57.44 -6.81
C THR A 156 35.18 57.66 -8.09
N VAL A 157 35.19 56.69 -9.00
CA VAL A 157 34.41 56.68 -10.26
C VAL A 157 32.90 56.65 -10.02
N LEU A 158 32.45 56.19 -8.85
CA LEU A 158 31.03 56.06 -8.50
C LEU A 158 30.51 57.24 -7.66
N LEU A 159 31.35 58.25 -7.39
CA LEU A 159 30.99 59.42 -6.61
C LEU A 159 30.45 60.56 -7.51
N PRO A 160 29.39 61.28 -7.09
CA PRO A 160 28.57 61.06 -5.90
C PRO A 160 27.61 59.87 -6.09
N VAL A 161 27.48 59.04 -5.04
CA VAL A 161 26.51 57.94 -4.98
C VAL A 161 25.10 58.53 -4.83
N GLN A 162 24.18 58.14 -5.73
CA GLN A 162 22.77 58.55 -5.71
C GLN A 162 21.89 57.54 -4.98
N GLN A 163 22.18 56.24 -5.11
CA GLN A 163 21.34 55.18 -4.54
C GLN A 163 22.18 53.97 -4.10
N LEU A 164 21.77 53.34 -3.01
CA LEU A 164 22.30 52.08 -2.49
C LEU A 164 21.18 51.06 -2.42
N LEU A 165 21.46 49.82 -2.79
CA LEU A 165 20.47 48.76 -2.82
C LEU A 165 21.12 47.42 -2.46
N LEU A 166 20.59 46.74 -1.45
CA LEU A 166 21.10 45.42 -1.05
C LEU A 166 20.33 44.33 -1.82
N LEU A 167 21.02 43.56 -2.66
CA LEU A 167 20.40 42.52 -3.49
C LEU A 167 20.33 41.16 -2.79
N SER A 168 21.25 40.92 -1.85
CA SER A 168 21.33 39.72 -1.03
C SER A 168 22.20 39.99 0.19
N GLU A 169 22.38 39.00 1.08
CA GLU A 169 23.22 39.13 2.28
C GLU A 169 24.66 39.59 2.01
N ASN A 170 25.15 39.38 0.77
CA ASN A 170 26.55 39.59 0.38
C ASN A 170 26.73 40.54 -0.80
N HIS A 171 25.66 41.05 -1.42
CA HIS A 171 25.77 41.88 -2.63
C HIS A 171 25.07 43.23 -2.46
N VAL A 172 25.83 44.31 -2.62
CA VAL A 172 25.33 45.69 -2.56
C VAL A 172 25.52 46.36 -3.92
N PHE A 173 24.42 46.84 -4.49
CA PHE A 173 24.41 47.66 -5.68
C PHE A 173 24.58 49.14 -5.31
N ILE A 174 25.51 49.83 -5.97
CA ILE A 174 25.83 51.23 -5.75
C ILE A 174 25.65 51.98 -7.07
N GLN A 175 24.75 52.96 -7.09
CA GLN A 175 24.52 53.80 -8.26
C GLN A 175 25.22 55.16 -8.11
N GLY A 176 26.20 55.43 -8.96
CA GLY A 176 26.87 56.74 -9.07
C GLY A 176 26.25 57.68 -10.11
N LYS A 177 26.47 58.98 -9.97
CA LYS A 177 26.02 60.00 -10.94
C LYS A 177 26.92 60.01 -12.19
N LYS A 178 26.41 59.56 -13.34
CA LYS A 178 27.18 59.56 -14.61
C LYS A 178 27.15 60.95 -15.27
N THR A 179 28.29 61.61 -15.41
CA THR A 179 28.48 62.70 -16.38
C THR A 179 28.43 62.10 -17.80
N GLY A 180 27.69 62.75 -18.69
CA GLY A 180 27.15 62.11 -19.90
C GLY A 180 28.18 61.55 -20.89
N SER A 181 27.83 60.42 -21.52
CA SER A 181 28.16 60.18 -22.92
C SER A 181 27.16 59.21 -23.57
N ARG A 182 26.82 59.55 -24.81
CA ARG A 182 25.83 58.95 -25.71
C ARG A 182 26.34 57.61 -26.22
N HIS A 183 25.60 56.53 -25.96
CA HIS A 183 25.40 55.31 -26.79
C HIS A 183 24.85 54.15 -25.94
N LEU A 184 23.77 54.38 -25.20
CA LEU A 184 22.98 53.31 -24.58
C LEU A 184 21.51 53.76 -24.41
N THR A 185 20.97 54.44 -25.41
CA THR A 185 19.67 55.15 -25.36
C THR A 185 18.54 54.46 -26.13
N ARG A 186 18.59 53.14 -26.30
CA ARG A 186 17.41 52.33 -26.65
C ARG A 186 17.45 51.04 -25.82
N ARG A 187 16.38 50.77 -25.05
CA ARG A 187 16.16 49.61 -24.14
C ARG A 187 16.75 49.66 -22.72
N ARG A 188 16.84 50.83 -22.10
CA ARG A 188 16.83 50.94 -20.63
C ARG A 188 15.77 51.95 -20.21
N GLN A 189 14.51 51.58 -20.39
CA GLN A 189 13.40 52.24 -19.70
C GLN A 189 13.06 51.35 -18.49
N HIS A 190 13.59 51.77 -17.34
CA HIS A 190 12.89 51.79 -16.07
C HIS A 190 12.00 50.56 -15.74
N VAL A 191 12.62 49.46 -15.29
CA VAL A 191 11.94 48.54 -14.37
C VAL A 191 11.84 49.29 -13.04
N MET A 192 10.82 50.14 -12.90
CA MET A 192 10.47 50.73 -11.62
C MET A 192 9.60 49.72 -10.87
N ASP A 193 10.03 49.43 -9.65
CA ASP A 193 9.39 48.66 -8.58
C ASP A 193 8.40 47.54 -9.00
N LEU A 194 8.87 46.30 -8.98
CA LEU A 194 8.03 45.10 -9.12
C LEU A 194 7.55 44.66 -7.74
N LEU A 195 6.26 44.37 -7.56
CA LEU A 195 5.71 43.88 -6.30
C LEU A 195 5.07 42.50 -6.52
N LEU A 196 5.42 41.54 -5.65
CA LEU A 196 4.96 40.16 -5.78
C LEU A 196 3.99 39.80 -4.65
N CYS A 197 2.79 39.34 -4.99
CA CYS A 197 1.86 38.82 -4.00
C CYS A 197 2.10 37.31 -3.89
N GLY A 198 2.64 36.88 -2.73
CA GLY A 198 3.34 35.61 -2.52
C GLY A 198 2.65 34.31 -2.95
N LYS A 199 3.32 33.17 -2.70
CA LYS A 199 3.01 31.81 -3.18
C LYS A 199 1.54 31.35 -3.12
N HIS A 200 0.73 31.89 -2.21
CA HIS A 200 -0.69 31.58 -2.06
C HIS A 200 -1.64 32.58 -2.75
N ARG A 201 -1.12 33.56 -3.50
CA ARG A 201 -1.87 34.70 -4.05
C ARG A 201 -1.40 35.18 -5.43
N GLY A 202 -0.64 34.38 -6.18
CA GLY A 202 -0.71 34.24 -7.65
C GLY A 202 -0.58 35.44 -8.60
N VAL A 203 -0.13 36.62 -8.16
CA VAL A 203 -0.18 37.84 -9.00
C VAL A 203 1.06 38.72 -8.86
N ILE A 204 1.52 39.26 -9.99
CA ILE A 204 2.63 40.23 -10.12
C ILE A 204 2.06 41.62 -10.42
N LEU A 205 2.58 42.64 -9.73
CA LEU A 205 2.24 44.04 -9.97
C LEU A 205 3.45 44.76 -10.56
N SER A 206 3.27 45.42 -11.71
CA SER A 206 4.28 46.25 -12.34
C SER A 206 3.77 47.65 -12.66
N ILE A 207 4.67 48.62 -12.68
CA ILE A 207 4.38 50.00 -13.05
C ILE A 207 4.34 50.11 -14.58
N SER A 208 3.27 50.68 -15.13
CA SER A 208 3.16 51.00 -16.56
C SER A 208 3.27 52.51 -16.75
N GLU A 209 4.28 52.97 -17.50
CA GLU A 209 4.33 54.34 -18.04
C GLU A 209 3.68 54.34 -19.43
N ASP A 210 2.78 55.27 -19.70
CA ASP A 210 2.09 55.40 -20.98
C ASP A 210 3.10 55.60 -22.12
N VAL A 211 3.34 54.56 -22.92
CA VAL A 211 3.94 54.68 -24.25
C VAL A 211 2.80 54.83 -25.24
N SER A 212 2.57 56.05 -25.69
CA SER A 212 1.67 56.33 -26.81
C SER A 212 2.07 55.48 -28.02
N MET A 213 1.18 54.55 -28.36
CA MET A 213 1.12 53.69 -29.54
C MET A 213 1.80 54.26 -30.80
N VAL A 214 2.76 53.53 -31.39
CA VAL A 214 2.80 53.07 -32.79
C VAL A 214 3.92 52.03 -32.91
N ASP A 215 3.57 50.74 -32.89
CA ASP A 215 3.85 49.82 -33.98
C ASP A 215 3.35 48.41 -33.63
N LYS A 216 2.68 47.81 -34.60
CA LYS A 216 2.28 46.40 -34.59
C LYS A 216 3.55 45.58 -34.70
N ASP A 217 3.99 45.00 -33.60
CA ASP A 217 4.73 43.74 -33.58
C ASP A 217 4.60 43.14 -32.19
N GLU A 218 4.35 41.83 -32.15
CA GLU A 218 4.26 41.00 -30.97
C GLU A 218 5.51 41.15 -30.10
N ASN A 219 5.45 41.97 -29.05
CA ASN A 219 6.51 42.06 -28.05
C ASN A 219 6.22 41.08 -26.92
N VAL A 220 6.72 39.87 -27.14
CA VAL A 220 7.00 38.83 -26.17
C VAL A 220 7.81 39.43 -25.01
N CYS A 221 7.31 39.32 -23.77
CA CYS A 221 8.15 39.43 -22.57
C CYS A 221 9.01 38.17 -22.46
N GLY A 222 10.07 38.11 -23.26
CA GLY A 222 11.04 37.03 -23.27
C GLY A 222 12.01 37.16 -22.10
N ALA A 223 12.01 36.18 -21.21
CA ALA A 223 13.17 35.86 -20.42
C ALA A 223 14.20 35.19 -21.34
N PHE A 224 15.30 35.90 -21.58
CA PHE A 224 16.62 35.46 -22.05
C PHE A 224 16.73 34.08 -22.72
N ASP A 225 16.87 34.07 -24.05
CA ASP A 225 17.77 33.14 -24.74
C ASP A 225 18.76 33.97 -25.57
N ASP A 226 20.04 33.72 -25.36
CA ASP A 226 21.03 33.73 -26.44
C ASP A 226 22.20 32.84 -26.00
N ASP A 227 22.43 31.77 -26.77
CA ASP A 227 23.56 30.87 -26.63
C ASP A 227 24.88 31.64 -26.75
N THR A 228 25.82 31.41 -25.84
CA THR A 228 27.23 31.10 -26.16
C THR A 228 28.02 30.76 -24.89
N ASP A 229 28.38 29.48 -24.81
CA ASP A 229 29.61 28.89 -24.27
C ASP A 229 30.23 29.32 -22.93
N ARG A 230 30.24 28.32 -22.04
CA ARG A 230 31.29 27.97 -21.05
C ARG A 230 31.63 29.01 -19.98
N LEU A 231 31.16 28.76 -18.76
CA LEU A 231 32.00 28.46 -17.58
C LEU A 231 31.12 28.16 -16.35
N ASP A 232 31.62 27.25 -15.53
CA ASP A 232 30.94 26.47 -14.51
C ASP A 232 30.44 27.26 -13.28
N ASP A 233 29.41 26.66 -12.67
CA ASP A 233 29.06 26.63 -11.25
C ASP A 233 28.63 27.89 -10.48
N ILE A 234 27.59 27.64 -9.67
CA ILE A 234 26.98 28.42 -8.58
C ILE A 234 25.78 29.28 -8.96
N SER A 235 24.63 28.72 -8.56
CA SER A 235 23.32 29.31 -8.32
C SER A 235 23.33 30.67 -7.60
N ALA A 236 23.56 31.74 -8.33
CA ALA A 236 23.18 33.09 -7.93
C ALA A 236 21.87 33.45 -8.66
N GLY A 237 20.75 33.24 -7.97
CA GLY A 237 19.44 33.73 -8.42
C GLY A 237 19.54 35.21 -8.77
N LYS A 238 19.06 35.54 -9.97
CA LYS A 238 18.96 36.90 -10.51
C LYS A 238 18.11 37.74 -9.54
N ALA A 239 18.77 38.48 -8.65
CA ALA A 239 18.11 39.30 -7.65
C ALA A 239 17.48 40.53 -8.33
N LEU A 240 16.17 40.51 -8.54
CA LEU A 240 15.35 41.71 -8.66
C LEU A 240 15.11 42.26 -7.25
N ASP A 241 15.24 43.57 -7.07
CA ASP A 241 14.89 44.21 -5.80
C ASP A 241 13.38 44.10 -5.57
N LEU A 242 12.99 43.31 -4.56
CA LEU A 242 11.61 43.00 -4.22
C LEU A 242 11.33 43.27 -2.73
N SER A 243 12.24 44.01 -2.08
CA SER A 243 12.27 44.16 -0.63
C SER A 243 11.45 45.33 -0.10
N THR A 244 11.00 46.25 -0.95
CA THR A 244 10.24 47.40 -0.49
C THR A 244 8.75 47.09 -0.46
N ARG A 245 8.16 46.97 0.74
CA ARG A 245 6.70 47.13 0.98
C ARG A 245 6.18 48.53 0.60
N GLN A 246 6.95 49.31 -0.18
CA GLN A 246 6.83 50.73 -0.39
C GLN A 246 7.11 51.01 -1.86
N LEU A 247 6.08 51.42 -2.58
CA LEU A 247 6.14 51.78 -3.99
C LEU A 247 6.03 53.31 -4.08
N THR A 248 7.15 54.00 -4.21
CA THR A 248 7.13 55.46 -4.46
C THR A 248 6.99 55.71 -5.94
N VAL A 249 5.74 55.78 -6.40
CA VAL A 249 5.45 55.81 -7.84
C VAL A 249 4.86 57.17 -8.23
N LYS A 250 5.32 57.71 -9.35
CA LYS A 250 4.61 58.75 -10.11
C LYS A 250 4.16 58.10 -11.42
N ALA A 251 3.10 57.30 -11.38
CA ALA A 251 2.60 56.58 -12.54
C ALA A 251 1.07 56.66 -12.61
N GLU A 252 0.56 56.47 -13.81
CA GLU A 252 -0.86 56.62 -14.14
C GLU A 252 -1.61 55.28 -14.00
N GLN A 253 -0.91 54.14 -14.13
CA GLN A 253 -1.51 52.81 -14.11
C GLN A 253 -0.58 51.74 -13.48
N LEU A 254 -1.17 50.83 -12.69
CA LEU A 254 -0.55 49.61 -12.19
C LEU A 254 -1.10 48.41 -12.98
N ALA A 255 -0.21 47.64 -13.61
CA ALA A 255 -0.58 46.44 -14.34
C ALA A 255 -0.44 45.20 -13.46
N VAL A 256 -1.43 44.32 -13.53
CA VAL A 256 -1.58 43.11 -12.72
C VAL A 256 -1.41 41.91 -13.63
N TYR A 257 -0.47 41.02 -13.37
CA TYR A 257 -0.16 39.85 -14.19
C TYR A 257 -0.33 38.55 -13.41
N ASN A 258 -0.69 37.48 -14.11
CA ASN A 258 -0.68 36.13 -13.55
C ASN A 258 0.77 35.70 -13.27
N PHE A 259 1.02 35.09 -12.12
CA PHE A 259 2.36 34.65 -11.75
C PHE A 259 2.93 33.55 -12.67
N ASP A 260 2.09 32.62 -13.13
CA ASP A 260 2.52 31.46 -13.91
C ASP A 260 2.46 31.74 -15.43
N SER A 261 1.35 32.32 -15.92
CA SER A 261 1.20 32.61 -17.35
C SER A 261 1.84 33.93 -17.78
N LEU A 262 2.21 34.81 -16.84
CA LEU A 262 2.71 36.17 -17.07
C LEU A 262 1.80 37.02 -17.99
N GLN A 263 0.56 36.60 -18.18
CA GLN A 263 -0.43 37.37 -18.92
C GLN A 263 -1.05 38.43 -18.03
N MET A 264 -1.31 39.60 -18.62
CA MET A 264 -1.99 40.69 -17.92
C MET A 264 -3.42 40.25 -17.57
N ILE A 265 -3.76 40.34 -16.27
CA ILE A 265 -5.07 40.05 -15.71
C ILE A 265 -5.90 41.34 -15.61
N GLN A 266 -5.35 42.38 -15.00
CA GLN A 266 -6.10 43.60 -14.65
C GLN A 266 -5.18 44.83 -14.72
N THR A 267 -5.75 46.00 -14.93
CA THR A 267 -5.06 47.29 -14.77
C THR A 267 -5.77 48.14 -13.73
N ILE A 268 -5.03 48.65 -12.74
CA ILE A 268 -5.52 49.52 -11.68
C ILE A 268 -5.12 50.96 -12.02
N SER A 269 -6.10 51.82 -12.29
CA SER A 269 -5.88 53.23 -12.61
C SER A 269 -5.57 54.04 -11.34
N VAL A 270 -4.51 54.84 -11.38
CA VAL A 270 -4.13 55.78 -10.30
C VAL A 270 -4.31 57.19 -10.87
N LYS A 271 -5.39 57.89 -10.49
CA LYS A 271 -5.76 59.19 -11.09
C LYS A 271 -4.73 60.31 -10.80
N THR A 272 -3.78 60.56 -11.70
CA THR A 272 -2.94 61.80 -11.88
C THR A 272 -1.98 62.22 -10.74
N PRO A 273 -1.05 63.16 -11.01
CA PRO A 273 0.39 62.95 -11.21
C PRO A 273 1.24 62.73 -9.93
N TYR A 274 0.62 62.47 -8.78
CA TYR A 274 1.30 62.24 -7.49
C TYR A 274 0.77 61.02 -6.73
N GLY A 275 0.35 59.97 -7.45
CA GLY A 275 -0.24 58.76 -6.90
C GLY A 275 0.76 57.89 -6.12
N ILE A 276 0.89 58.09 -4.80
CA ILE A 276 1.78 57.25 -3.98
C ILE A 276 1.04 55.96 -3.59
N CYS A 277 1.71 54.82 -3.71
CA CYS A 277 1.13 53.50 -3.46
C CYS A 277 1.86 52.75 -2.34
N VAL A 278 1.11 52.08 -1.47
CA VAL A 278 1.69 51.18 -0.46
C VAL A 278 0.96 49.87 -0.45
N ALA A 279 1.72 48.78 -0.36
CA ALA A 279 1.20 47.44 -0.32
C ALA A 279 1.37 46.83 1.08
N SER A 280 0.30 46.23 1.59
CA SER A 280 0.27 45.53 2.87
C SER A 280 -0.09 44.06 2.67
N ASN A 281 0.35 43.20 3.59
CA ASN A 281 0.14 41.74 3.53
C ASN A 281 0.70 41.07 2.25
N VAL A 282 1.83 41.57 1.75
CA VAL A 282 2.51 41.13 0.51
C VAL A 282 3.83 40.41 0.83
N ALA A 283 4.34 39.55 -0.06
CA ALA A 283 5.54 38.73 0.15
C ALA A 283 6.64 38.98 -0.89
N SER A 284 7.88 39.22 -0.47
CA SER A 284 9.06 39.30 -1.36
C SER A 284 9.39 37.93 -2.00
N ALA A 285 10.03 37.92 -3.19
CA ALA A 285 10.44 36.66 -3.86
C ALA A 285 11.76 36.06 -3.40
N THR A 286 12.26 36.42 -2.24
CA THR A 286 13.47 35.82 -1.71
C THR A 286 13.10 34.48 -1.07
N VAL A 287 13.02 33.46 -1.93
CA VAL A 287 12.72 32.08 -1.56
C VAL A 287 13.85 31.53 -0.70
N GLY A 288 13.67 31.58 0.63
CA GLY A 288 14.50 30.85 1.58
C GLY A 288 14.10 29.37 1.72
N PRO A 289 15.02 28.47 2.12
CA PRO A 289 14.82 27.01 2.11
C PRO A 289 13.90 26.47 3.22
N ASN A 290 13.51 27.30 4.20
CA ASN A 290 12.65 26.87 5.31
C ASN A 290 11.32 27.62 5.30
N ARG A 291 10.22 26.83 5.32
CA ARG A 291 8.80 27.23 5.36
C ARG A 291 8.55 28.63 5.93
N LEU A 292 8.02 29.53 5.10
CA LEU A 292 7.49 30.83 5.51
C LEU A 292 6.32 30.64 6.48
N GLN A 293 6.45 31.13 7.71
CA GLN A 293 5.30 31.35 8.59
C GLN A 293 4.64 32.67 8.20
N PHE A 294 3.66 32.63 7.29
CA PHE A 294 2.75 33.74 7.10
C PHE A 294 1.93 33.90 8.38
N ARG A 295 2.12 35.01 9.10
CA ARG A 295 1.44 35.17 10.39
C ARG A 295 -0.07 35.41 10.27
N HIS A 296 -0.62 35.85 9.15
CA HIS A 296 -2.05 36.17 9.03
C HIS A 296 -2.65 35.80 7.66
N ASP A 297 -3.83 35.20 7.65
CA ASP A 297 -4.64 34.79 6.47
C ASP A 297 -5.30 36.00 5.74
N ARG A 298 -4.77 37.22 5.91
CA ARG A 298 -5.40 38.49 5.50
C ARG A 298 -5.06 38.87 4.07
N PRO A 299 -6.01 39.28 3.19
CA PRO A 299 -5.78 39.55 1.76
C PRO A 299 -4.69 40.59 1.51
N ALA A 300 -3.99 40.47 0.37
CA ALA A 300 -3.03 41.48 -0.05
C ALA A 300 -3.80 42.76 -0.36
N THR A 301 -3.40 43.88 0.24
CA THR A 301 -4.15 45.14 0.18
C THR A 301 -3.26 46.27 -0.32
N LEU A 302 -3.73 47.00 -1.32
CA LEU A 302 -3.05 48.15 -1.91
C LEU A 302 -3.76 49.43 -1.50
N PHE A 303 -3.01 50.40 -0.98
CA PHE A 303 -3.48 51.75 -0.70
C PHE A 303 -2.92 52.70 -1.76
N THR A 304 -3.79 53.47 -2.40
CA THR A 304 -3.42 54.51 -3.36
C THR A 304 -3.93 55.87 -2.86
N VAL A 305 -3.18 56.95 -3.12
CA VAL A 305 -3.56 58.30 -2.70
C VAL A 305 -3.53 59.26 -3.88
N SER A 306 -4.66 59.91 -4.20
CA SER A 306 -4.80 60.83 -5.35
C SER A 306 -5.14 62.28 -4.94
N PRO A 307 -4.98 63.27 -5.86
CA PRO A 307 -5.26 64.69 -5.59
C PRO A 307 -6.69 64.97 -5.07
N SER A 308 -6.79 65.99 -4.20
CA SER A 308 -7.75 66.22 -3.10
C SER A 308 -7.55 65.39 -1.82
N PHE A 309 -6.54 64.50 -1.80
CA PHE A 309 -6.23 63.60 -0.67
C PHE A 309 -7.30 62.53 -0.50
N GLU A 310 -7.66 61.88 -1.61
CA GLU A 310 -8.54 60.72 -1.64
C GLU A 310 -7.68 59.46 -1.46
N VAL A 311 -7.98 58.66 -0.43
CA VAL A 311 -7.32 57.38 -0.17
C VAL A 311 -8.23 56.28 -0.70
N GLN A 312 -7.72 55.42 -1.59
CA GLN A 312 -8.44 54.24 -2.07
C GLN A 312 -7.76 52.97 -1.60
N MET A 313 -8.57 52.00 -1.19
CA MET A 313 -8.15 50.67 -0.75
C MET A 313 -8.58 49.62 -1.77
N HIS A 314 -7.63 48.84 -2.28
CA HIS A 314 -7.89 47.70 -3.18
C HIS A 314 -7.49 46.40 -2.50
N GLU A 315 -8.47 45.53 -2.24
CA GLU A 315 -8.25 44.21 -1.65
C GLU A 315 -8.21 43.12 -2.73
N MET A 316 -7.27 42.19 -2.58
CA MET A 316 -7.18 41.04 -3.47
C MET A 316 -8.32 40.04 -3.25
N LEU A 317 -8.97 39.61 -4.33
CA LEU A 317 -10.06 38.64 -4.28
C LEU A 317 -9.55 37.23 -3.90
N PRO A 318 -10.38 36.37 -3.27
CA PRO A 318 -10.04 34.97 -3.04
C PRO A 318 -9.78 34.20 -4.33
N ILE A 319 -8.85 33.24 -4.30
CA ILE A 319 -8.51 32.40 -5.47
C ILE A 319 -9.72 31.68 -6.04
N ALA A 320 -10.65 31.21 -5.19
CA ALA A 320 -11.89 30.57 -5.62
C ALA A 320 -12.73 31.46 -6.54
N GLN A 321 -12.87 32.74 -6.18
CA GLN A 321 -13.59 33.72 -6.99
C GLN A 321 -12.84 34.03 -8.28
N GLN A 322 -11.51 34.15 -8.23
CA GLN A 322 -10.70 34.34 -9.42
C GLN A 322 -10.84 33.14 -10.39
N VAL A 323 -10.76 31.91 -9.91
CA VAL A 323 -10.96 30.68 -10.71
C VAL A 323 -12.37 30.62 -11.31
N ALA A 324 -13.41 30.97 -10.54
CA ALA A 324 -14.78 31.03 -11.05
C ALA A 324 -14.92 32.05 -12.21
N VAL A 325 -14.26 33.21 -12.10
CA VAL A 325 -14.21 34.22 -13.17
C VAL A 325 -13.47 33.70 -14.40
N PHE A 326 -12.32 33.03 -14.22
CA PHE A 326 -11.56 32.45 -15.36
C PHE A 326 -12.34 31.32 -16.06
N LEU A 327 -13.04 30.48 -15.31
CA LEU A 327 -13.91 29.44 -15.86
C LEU A 327 -15.11 30.04 -16.61
N GLY A 328 -15.78 31.05 -16.03
CA GLY A 328 -16.87 31.77 -16.69
C GLY A 328 -16.46 32.44 -18.01
N ASN A 329 -15.21 32.92 -18.06
CA ASN A 329 -14.63 33.59 -19.23
C ASN A 329 -13.85 32.66 -20.16
N ARG A 330 -13.97 31.32 -19.99
CA ARG A 330 -13.33 30.29 -20.82
C ARG A 330 -11.79 30.32 -20.87
N ARG A 331 -11.13 30.96 -19.91
CA ARG A 331 -9.66 31.00 -19.79
C ARG A 331 -9.17 29.83 -18.92
N LEU A 332 -9.18 28.64 -19.50
CA LEU A 332 -8.87 27.38 -18.80
C LEU A 332 -7.41 27.28 -18.34
N GLU A 333 -6.48 27.81 -19.14
CA GLU A 333 -5.04 27.79 -18.79
C GLU A 333 -4.76 28.57 -17.50
N ASP A 334 -5.37 29.75 -17.34
CA ASP A 334 -5.21 30.56 -16.13
C ASP A 334 -5.91 29.95 -14.91
N ALA A 335 -7.06 29.31 -15.11
CA ALA A 335 -7.75 28.57 -14.05
C ALA A 335 -6.89 27.39 -13.55
N VAL A 336 -6.31 26.62 -14.46
CA VAL A 336 -5.43 25.49 -14.15
C VAL A 336 -4.14 25.96 -13.49
N ALA A 337 -3.52 27.03 -13.99
CA ALA A 337 -2.34 27.66 -13.41
C ALA A 337 -2.56 28.11 -11.96
N LEU A 338 -3.69 28.78 -11.68
CA LEU A 338 -4.06 29.18 -10.32
C LEU A 338 -4.29 27.98 -9.39
N CYS A 339 -4.87 26.89 -9.90
CA CYS A 339 -5.00 25.65 -9.14
C CYS A 339 -3.64 25.01 -8.82
N LYS A 340 -2.64 25.10 -9.70
CA LYS A 340 -1.27 24.59 -9.48
C LYS A 340 -0.51 25.35 -8.40
N LEU A 341 -0.74 26.67 -8.27
CA LEU A 341 -0.06 27.52 -7.29
C LEU A 341 -0.51 27.28 -5.83
N CYS A 342 -1.67 26.66 -5.64
CA CYS A 342 -2.20 26.33 -4.33
C CYS A 342 -1.77 24.93 -3.87
N SER A 343 -1.03 24.84 -2.75
CA SER A 343 -0.64 23.56 -2.15
C SER A 343 -1.84 22.63 -1.91
N GLU A 344 -1.62 21.33 -2.10
CA GLU A 344 -2.65 20.27 -2.10
C GLU A 344 -3.64 20.32 -0.92
N ASP A 345 -3.30 20.90 0.24
CA ASP A 345 -4.18 20.83 1.42
C ASP A 345 -5.31 21.88 1.49
N ARG A 346 -5.21 23.05 0.84
CA ARG A 346 -6.23 24.13 0.97
C ARG A 346 -6.94 24.55 -0.32
N SER A 347 -6.39 24.27 -1.50
CA SER A 347 -7.14 24.36 -2.77
C SER A 347 -8.30 23.38 -2.83
N ASN A 348 -8.22 22.30 -2.04
CA ASN A 348 -9.23 21.25 -1.96
C ASN A 348 -10.52 21.70 -1.24
N GLU A 349 -10.46 22.69 -0.35
CA GLU A 349 -11.63 23.27 0.32
C GLU A 349 -12.27 24.42 -0.47
N LEU A 350 -11.49 25.19 -1.24
CA LEU A 350 -11.99 26.42 -1.89
C LEU A 350 -12.81 26.20 -3.18
N LEU A 351 -12.65 25.05 -3.85
CA LEU A 351 -13.50 24.64 -5.00
C LEU A 351 -14.82 23.98 -4.57
N PHE A 352 -15.02 23.73 -3.27
CA PHE A 352 -16.23 23.14 -2.69
C PHE A 352 -17.43 24.10 -2.75
N GLU A 353 -17.20 25.42 -2.72
CA GLU A 353 -18.26 26.44 -2.59
C GLU A 353 -18.86 26.92 -3.91
N SER A 354 -18.34 26.49 -5.06
CA SER A 354 -18.89 26.92 -6.35
C SER A 354 -20.05 25.99 -6.79
N ASN A 355 -21.21 26.59 -7.04
CA ASN A 355 -22.44 25.97 -7.57
C ASN A 355 -22.29 25.46 -9.02
N VAL A 356 -21.09 25.07 -9.44
CA VAL A 356 -20.80 24.65 -10.82
C VAL A 356 -21.37 23.25 -11.06
N ASP A 357 -22.23 23.14 -12.07
CA ASP A 357 -22.83 21.89 -12.52
C ASP A 357 -21.78 21.02 -13.24
N VAL A 358 -21.76 19.73 -12.91
CA VAL A 358 -20.91 18.72 -13.57
C VAL A 358 -21.18 18.68 -15.07
N MET A 359 -22.44 18.89 -15.49
CA MET A 359 -22.82 18.91 -16.90
C MET A 359 -22.17 20.05 -17.69
N GLU A 360 -22.08 21.25 -17.11
CA GLU A 360 -21.47 22.42 -17.77
C GLU A 360 -19.97 22.20 -17.99
N VAL A 361 -19.29 21.61 -17.01
CA VAL A 361 -17.85 21.28 -17.11
C VAL A 361 -17.59 20.21 -18.16
N LEU A 362 -18.43 19.16 -18.22
CA LEU A 362 -18.25 18.07 -19.17
C LEU A 362 -18.44 18.51 -20.64
N GLN A 363 -19.27 19.53 -20.90
CA GLN A 363 -19.46 20.05 -22.27
C GLN A 363 -18.19 20.68 -22.89
N LEU A 364 -17.20 21.01 -22.05
CA LEU A 364 -15.90 21.54 -22.46
C LEU A 364 -14.96 20.44 -23.02
N PHE A 365 -15.27 19.16 -22.82
CA PHE A 365 -14.45 18.04 -23.24
C PHE A 365 -14.92 17.42 -24.57
N PRO A 366 -14.04 16.69 -25.29
CA PRO A 366 -14.36 16.04 -26.56
C PRO A 366 -15.60 15.11 -26.52
N ARG A 367 -16.43 15.16 -27.57
CA ARG A 367 -17.72 14.43 -27.63
C ARG A 367 -17.58 12.91 -27.54
N ASN A 368 -16.49 12.35 -28.06
CA ASN A 368 -16.18 10.91 -28.03
C ASN A 368 -15.90 10.40 -26.60
N LEU A 369 -15.54 11.28 -25.67
CA LEU A 369 -15.33 10.93 -24.27
C LEU A 369 -16.64 10.88 -23.47
N LEU A 370 -17.65 11.67 -23.86
CA LEU A 370 -18.90 11.78 -23.12
C LEU A 370 -19.79 10.52 -23.25
N PRO A 371 -20.65 10.20 -22.25
CA PRO A 371 -21.65 9.13 -22.38
C PRO A 371 -22.61 9.39 -23.54
N ARG A 372 -23.09 8.34 -24.22
CA ARG A 372 -23.92 8.47 -25.44
C ARG A 372 -25.22 9.23 -25.20
N LYS A 373 -25.83 9.06 -24.02
CA LYS A 373 -27.04 9.80 -23.63
C LYS A 373 -26.81 11.31 -23.63
N ILE A 374 -25.61 11.76 -23.26
CA ILE A 374 -25.25 13.17 -23.13
C ILE A 374 -24.75 13.73 -24.45
N SER A 375 -23.99 12.96 -25.22
CA SER A 375 -23.56 13.39 -26.55
C SER A 375 -24.76 13.60 -27.48
N ALA A 376 -25.85 12.83 -27.32
CA ALA A 376 -27.10 12.99 -28.07
C ALA A 376 -27.91 14.26 -27.69
N LEU A 377 -27.73 14.81 -26.49
CA LEU A 377 -28.45 16.01 -26.02
C LEU A 377 -27.85 17.33 -26.56
N ARG A 378 -26.64 17.30 -27.14
CA ARG A 378 -25.98 18.47 -27.70
C ARG A 378 -26.50 18.75 -29.12
N LYS A 379 -27.46 19.67 -29.26
CA LYS A 379 -27.89 20.17 -30.58
C LYS A 379 -26.73 20.86 -31.30
N ASP A 380 -26.47 20.46 -32.54
CA ASP A 380 -25.51 21.11 -33.43
C ASP A 380 -26.02 22.49 -33.84
N ASN A 381 -25.64 23.54 -33.09
CA ASN A 381 -25.63 24.89 -33.65
C ASN A 381 -24.35 25.03 -34.49
N SER A 382 -24.46 24.68 -35.75
CA SER A 382 -23.43 24.88 -36.76
C SER A 382 -23.30 26.37 -37.12
N SER A 383 -22.32 27.06 -36.55
CA SER A 383 -21.49 28.09 -37.19
C SER A 383 -20.77 28.89 -36.11
N ASN A 384 -19.45 28.95 -36.20
CA ASN A 384 -18.51 29.68 -35.32
C ASN A 384 -18.16 28.94 -34.03
N ASN A 385 -17.20 28.02 -34.14
CA ASN A 385 -15.90 28.10 -33.45
C ASN A 385 -15.15 26.80 -33.73
N LYS A 386 -14.24 26.83 -34.72
CA LYS A 386 -13.10 25.92 -34.76
C LYS A 386 -12.06 26.44 -33.75
N GLU A 387 -12.45 26.54 -32.48
CA GLU A 387 -11.52 26.80 -31.37
C GLU A 387 -11.08 25.44 -30.83
N GLY A 388 -9.77 25.30 -30.63
CA GLY A 388 -9.02 24.04 -30.62
C GLY A 388 -9.66 22.89 -29.86
N ALA A 389 -9.82 21.75 -30.54
CA ALA A 389 -10.09 20.49 -29.85
C ALA A 389 -8.89 20.20 -28.93
N LEU A 390 -9.13 20.04 -27.63
CA LEU A 390 -8.13 19.58 -26.68
C LEU A 390 -7.67 18.19 -27.14
N GLU A 391 -6.44 18.12 -27.68
CA GLU A 391 -5.82 16.90 -28.20
C GLU A 391 -4.43 16.72 -27.58
N GLY A 392 -3.88 15.51 -27.64
CA GLY A 392 -2.51 15.26 -27.18
C GLY A 392 -2.30 15.44 -25.67
N ASP A 393 -1.26 16.18 -25.29
CA ASP A 393 -0.85 16.33 -23.89
C ASP A 393 -1.72 17.34 -23.12
N ASP A 394 -2.25 18.37 -23.80
CA ASP A 394 -3.17 19.35 -23.22
C ASP A 394 -4.49 18.71 -22.77
N LEU A 395 -4.96 17.72 -23.54
CA LEU A 395 -6.11 16.90 -23.16
C LEU A 395 -5.81 16.12 -21.88
N VAL A 396 -4.63 15.52 -21.76
CA VAL A 396 -4.28 14.66 -20.61
C VAL A 396 -4.13 15.47 -19.33
N GLU A 397 -3.49 16.64 -19.40
CA GLU A 397 -3.40 17.56 -18.26
C GLU A 397 -4.79 18.08 -17.85
N SER A 398 -5.66 18.37 -18.82
CA SER A 398 -7.07 18.74 -18.56
C SER A 398 -7.87 17.59 -17.94
N LEU A 399 -7.63 16.35 -18.36
CA LEU A 399 -8.28 15.16 -17.80
C LEU A 399 -7.83 14.86 -16.37
N LEU A 400 -6.55 15.12 -16.03
CA LEU A 400 -6.06 15.00 -14.65
C LEU A 400 -6.77 15.98 -13.71
N ALA A 401 -6.96 17.23 -14.16
CA ALA A 401 -7.75 18.22 -13.44
C ALA A 401 -9.22 17.78 -13.28
N LEU A 402 -9.83 17.25 -14.35
CA LEU A 402 -11.19 16.73 -14.34
C LEU A 402 -11.36 15.55 -13.36
N ILE A 403 -10.42 14.60 -13.33
CA ILE A 403 -10.45 13.46 -12.38
C ILE A 403 -10.46 13.97 -10.94
N GLY A 404 -9.66 15.00 -10.62
CA GLY A 404 -9.65 15.64 -9.31
C GLY A 404 -10.99 16.28 -8.95
N PHE A 405 -11.60 16.99 -9.90
CA PHE A 405 -12.93 17.60 -9.74
C PHE A 405 -14.03 16.54 -9.50
N LEU A 406 -14.09 15.51 -10.36
CA LEU A 406 -15.10 14.45 -10.29
C LEU A 406 -15.03 13.64 -8.99
N ARG A 407 -13.83 13.31 -8.50
CA ARG A 407 -13.66 12.60 -7.21
C ARG A 407 -14.21 13.40 -6.03
N ARG A 408 -14.01 14.72 -6.01
CA ARG A 408 -14.53 15.59 -4.94
C ARG A 408 -16.06 15.73 -5.00
N LYS A 409 -16.63 15.96 -6.19
CA LYS A 409 -18.10 15.98 -6.36
C LYS A 409 -18.72 14.65 -5.95
N ARG A 410 -18.11 13.53 -6.33
CA ARG A 410 -18.51 12.18 -5.90
C ARG A 410 -18.54 12.05 -4.36
N ASN A 411 -17.47 12.47 -3.68
CA ASN A 411 -17.41 12.41 -2.22
C ASN A 411 -18.43 13.34 -1.55
N ALA A 412 -18.73 14.50 -2.12
CA ALA A 412 -19.76 15.41 -1.61
C ALA A 412 -21.16 14.77 -1.66
N TYR A 413 -21.52 14.10 -2.75
CA TYR A 413 -22.76 13.32 -2.83
C TYR A 413 -22.83 12.21 -1.77
N LEU A 414 -21.69 11.60 -1.41
CA LEU A 414 -21.60 10.56 -0.38
C LEU A 414 -21.61 11.11 1.06
N HIS A 415 -21.02 12.27 1.34
CA HIS A 415 -21.03 12.86 2.70
C HIS A 415 -22.37 13.51 3.06
N HIS A 416 -23.16 13.97 2.08
CA HIS A 416 -24.55 14.38 2.30
C HIS A 416 -25.40 13.24 2.91
N GLU A 417 -25.00 11.98 2.69
CA GLU A 417 -25.57 10.77 3.28
C GLU A 417 -25.20 10.61 4.77
N GLU A 418 -23.98 11.01 5.18
CA GLU A 418 -23.45 10.82 6.54
C GLU A 418 -23.94 11.87 7.55
N GLU A 419 -23.99 13.16 7.18
CA GLU A 419 -24.53 14.20 8.06
C GLU A 419 -26.03 13.99 8.36
N SER A 420 -26.77 13.47 7.38
CA SER A 420 -28.18 13.10 7.52
C SER A 420 -28.43 11.94 8.50
N LEU A 421 -27.42 11.09 8.75
CA LEU A 421 -27.51 9.97 9.70
C LEU A 421 -27.32 10.40 11.16
N THR A 422 -26.74 11.56 11.42
CA THR A 422 -26.48 12.08 12.78
C THR A 422 -27.70 12.77 13.41
N ILE A 423 -28.66 13.21 12.59
CA ILE A 423 -29.94 13.78 13.04
C ILE A 423 -30.96 12.64 13.17
N ARG A 424 -31.30 12.26 14.41
CA ARG A 424 -32.29 11.24 14.75
C ARG A 424 -33.71 11.57 14.24
N ILE A 425 -33.99 11.32 12.97
CA ILE A 425 -35.34 11.05 12.46
C ILE A 425 -35.27 9.86 11.48
N ARG A 426 -35.92 8.76 11.85
CA ARG A 426 -36.10 7.57 11.02
C ARG A 426 -37.02 7.89 9.83
N THR A 427 -36.42 8.39 8.76
CA THR A 427 -36.96 8.25 7.40
C THR A 427 -35.77 7.87 6.54
N ARG A 428 -35.70 6.61 6.10
CA ARG A 428 -34.88 6.26 4.92
C ARG A 428 -35.42 7.08 3.76
N ARG A 429 -34.85 8.26 3.51
CA ARG A 429 -34.92 8.85 2.17
C ARG A 429 -33.89 8.07 1.36
N SER A 430 -34.36 7.26 0.41
CA SER A 430 -33.50 6.79 -0.68
C SER A 430 -32.92 8.00 -1.39
N LEU A 431 -31.74 7.87 -2.00
CA LEU A 431 -31.24 8.91 -2.90
C LEU A 431 -32.36 9.34 -3.85
N GLY A 432 -32.43 10.65 -4.13
CA GLY A 432 -33.31 11.14 -5.18
C GLY A 432 -32.83 10.61 -6.54
N PRO A 433 -33.72 10.45 -7.53
CA PRO A 433 -33.33 10.04 -8.88
C PRO A 433 -32.31 11.00 -9.52
N SER A 434 -32.26 12.28 -9.12
CA SER A 434 -31.25 13.25 -9.57
C SER A 434 -29.84 12.90 -9.11
N ASP A 435 -29.67 12.46 -7.87
CA ASP A 435 -28.35 12.27 -7.26
C ASP A 435 -27.73 10.95 -7.73
N GLU A 436 -28.56 9.91 -7.92
CA GLU A 436 -28.14 8.66 -8.54
C GLU A 436 -27.70 8.88 -10.00
N THR A 437 -28.43 9.71 -10.76
CA THR A 437 -28.02 10.04 -12.14
C THR A 437 -26.74 10.86 -12.19
N ALA A 438 -26.50 11.74 -11.22
CA ALA A 438 -25.24 12.49 -11.11
C ALA A 438 -24.06 11.57 -10.75
N LEU A 439 -24.25 10.65 -9.80
CA LEU A 439 -23.23 9.65 -9.44
C LEU A 439 -22.94 8.68 -10.59
N GLU A 440 -23.97 8.22 -11.32
CA GLU A 440 -23.81 7.39 -12.51
C GLU A 440 -22.95 8.09 -13.56
N LEU A 441 -23.22 9.36 -13.82
CA LEU A 441 -22.44 10.19 -14.73
C LEU A 441 -20.99 10.36 -14.26
N ILE A 442 -20.80 10.77 -13.01
CA ILE A 442 -19.48 11.03 -12.44
C ILE A 442 -18.62 9.77 -12.50
N ASP A 443 -19.14 8.63 -12.06
CA ASP A 443 -18.39 7.38 -12.02
C ASP A 443 -18.09 6.84 -13.43
N THR A 444 -19.05 6.95 -14.36
CA THR A 444 -18.83 6.57 -15.77
C THR A 444 -17.73 7.45 -16.39
N MET A 445 -17.74 8.75 -16.10
CA MET A 445 -16.71 9.67 -16.58
C MET A 445 -15.35 9.41 -15.95
N LEU A 446 -15.29 9.11 -14.64
CA LEU A 446 -14.04 8.75 -13.97
C LEU A 446 -13.37 7.54 -14.63
N VAL A 447 -14.15 6.50 -14.97
CA VAL A 447 -13.64 5.33 -15.69
C VAL A 447 -13.09 5.73 -17.05
N LYS A 448 -13.83 6.50 -17.85
CA LYS A 448 -13.40 6.92 -19.19
C LYS A 448 -12.13 7.80 -19.13
N CYS A 449 -12.07 8.77 -18.23
CA CYS A 449 -10.90 9.64 -18.06
C CYS A 449 -9.65 8.83 -17.65
N LEU A 450 -9.78 7.91 -16.69
CA LEU A 450 -8.65 7.08 -16.24
C LEU A 450 -8.15 6.14 -17.33
N VAL A 451 -9.03 5.62 -18.19
CA VAL A 451 -8.65 4.81 -19.35
C VAL A 451 -7.83 5.63 -20.34
N VAL A 452 -8.27 6.83 -20.71
CA VAL A 452 -7.52 7.70 -21.65
C VAL A 452 -6.19 8.16 -21.06
N VAL A 453 -6.17 8.59 -19.80
CA VAL A 453 -4.92 8.99 -19.11
C VAL A 453 -3.93 7.81 -19.02
N SER A 454 -4.42 6.58 -18.89
CA SER A 454 -3.57 5.38 -18.84
C SER A 454 -2.89 5.01 -20.16
N GLU A 455 -3.22 5.64 -21.28
CA GLU A 455 -2.52 5.45 -22.56
C GLU A 455 -1.18 6.21 -22.62
N LYS A 456 -0.99 7.20 -21.74
CA LYS A 456 0.27 7.94 -21.64
C LYS A 456 1.22 7.25 -20.67
N VAL A 457 2.43 6.92 -21.16
CA VAL A 457 3.50 6.23 -20.41
C VAL A 457 3.79 6.89 -19.06
N LYS A 458 3.80 8.24 -19.00
CA LYS A 458 4.06 9.00 -17.77
C LYS A 458 3.08 8.69 -16.63
N TYR A 459 1.82 8.33 -16.95
CA TYR A 459 0.75 8.17 -15.97
C TYR A 459 0.17 6.75 -15.92
N GLU A 460 0.66 5.84 -16.77
CA GLU A 460 0.10 4.52 -17.02
C GLU A 460 -0.16 3.71 -15.74
N ASP A 461 0.86 3.50 -14.91
CA ASP A 461 0.74 2.66 -13.70
C ASP A 461 -0.19 3.28 -12.64
N ARG A 462 -0.10 4.61 -12.46
CA ARG A 462 -0.95 5.33 -11.51
C ARG A 462 -2.41 5.31 -11.94
N ALA A 463 -2.67 5.53 -13.23
CA ALA A 463 -4.00 5.52 -13.80
C ALA A 463 -4.62 4.11 -13.79
N LYS A 464 -3.85 3.06 -14.12
CA LYS A 464 -4.31 1.67 -14.05
C LYS A 464 -4.70 1.25 -12.62
N ARG A 465 -3.88 1.65 -11.62
CA ARG A 465 -4.19 1.36 -10.20
C ARG A 465 -5.46 2.08 -9.76
N ALA A 466 -5.57 3.37 -10.05
CA ALA A 466 -6.75 4.17 -9.77
C ALA A 466 -8.01 3.63 -10.48
N LEU A 467 -7.87 3.15 -11.72
CA LEU A 467 -8.96 2.53 -12.46
C LEU A 467 -9.46 1.25 -11.76
N LEU A 468 -8.54 0.37 -11.34
CA LEU A 468 -8.89 -0.84 -10.61
C LEU A 468 -9.59 -0.52 -9.28
N GLU A 469 -9.15 0.49 -8.55
CA GLU A 469 -9.80 0.93 -7.30
C GLU A 469 -11.24 1.39 -7.53
N VAL A 470 -11.47 2.25 -8.53
CA VAL A 470 -12.82 2.76 -8.86
C VAL A 470 -13.76 1.61 -9.27
N VAL A 471 -13.25 0.71 -10.10
CA VAL A 471 -14.02 -0.37 -10.71
C VAL A 471 -14.33 -1.50 -9.71
N THR A 472 -13.44 -1.76 -8.75
CA THR A 472 -13.63 -2.78 -7.70
C THR A 472 -14.41 -2.25 -6.50
N GLY A 473 -14.36 -0.94 -6.24
CA GLY A 473 -15.12 -0.27 -5.19
C GLY A 473 -16.61 -0.16 -5.51
N GLN A 474 -17.36 0.44 -4.56
CA GLN A 474 -18.75 0.82 -4.80
C GLN A 474 -18.77 1.91 -5.88
N ASN A 475 -19.44 1.67 -7.01
CA ASN A 475 -19.60 2.65 -8.08
C ASN A 475 -21.01 2.58 -8.69
N TRP A 476 -21.44 3.69 -9.27
CA TRP A 476 -22.72 3.87 -9.97
C TRP A 476 -22.59 3.85 -11.49
N CYS A 477 -21.41 3.49 -12.04
CA CYS A 477 -21.16 3.45 -13.48
C CYS A 477 -22.29 2.77 -14.28
N GLU A 478 -22.61 3.35 -15.44
CA GLU A 478 -23.48 2.72 -16.44
C GLU A 478 -22.78 1.51 -17.07
N ILE A 479 -23.37 0.32 -16.91
CA ILE A 479 -22.74 -0.96 -17.29
C ILE A 479 -22.42 -0.99 -18.78
N GLY A 480 -23.37 -0.61 -19.65
CA GLY A 480 -23.17 -0.68 -21.10
C GLY A 480 -22.10 0.27 -21.62
N GLU A 481 -22.02 1.49 -21.08
CA GLU A 481 -21.00 2.47 -21.44
C GLU A 481 -19.60 2.04 -20.98
N ALA A 482 -19.48 1.60 -19.72
CA ALA A 482 -18.21 1.14 -19.16
C ALA A 482 -17.70 -0.12 -19.88
N GLU A 483 -18.59 -1.08 -20.17
CA GLU A 483 -18.27 -2.31 -20.90
C GLU A 483 -17.71 -2.01 -22.29
N ILE A 484 -18.40 -1.19 -23.08
CA ILE A 484 -17.97 -0.85 -24.44
C ILE A 484 -16.66 -0.07 -24.43
N PHE A 485 -16.51 0.90 -23.53
CA PHE A 485 -15.31 1.74 -23.48
C PHE A 485 -14.07 0.95 -23.04
N LEU A 486 -14.20 0.09 -22.03
CA LEU A 486 -13.09 -0.76 -21.57
C LEU A 486 -12.67 -1.79 -22.63
N LEU A 487 -13.63 -2.36 -23.37
CA LEU A 487 -13.34 -3.26 -24.50
C LEU A 487 -12.62 -2.52 -25.64
N ALA A 488 -13.08 -1.33 -26.02
CA ALA A 488 -12.48 -0.54 -27.09
C ALA A 488 -10.99 -0.24 -26.83
N HIS A 489 -10.61 -0.01 -25.57
CA HIS A 489 -9.23 0.29 -25.14
C HIS A 489 -8.46 -0.94 -24.66
N ARG A 490 -8.97 -2.16 -24.91
CA ARG A 490 -8.36 -3.45 -24.52
C ARG A 490 -8.00 -3.56 -23.03
N ARG A 491 -8.74 -2.89 -22.14
CA ARG A 491 -8.49 -2.91 -20.68
C ARG A 491 -9.16 -4.12 -20.01
N LEU A 492 -8.76 -5.33 -20.42
CA LEU A 492 -9.38 -6.60 -20.00
C LEU A 492 -9.34 -6.83 -18.48
N LYS A 493 -8.20 -6.56 -17.83
CA LYS A 493 -8.07 -6.73 -16.36
C LYS A 493 -9.06 -5.86 -15.58
N ALA A 494 -9.26 -4.62 -16.00
CA ALA A 494 -10.23 -3.71 -15.39
C ALA A 494 -11.67 -4.19 -15.66
N LEU A 495 -11.97 -4.65 -16.88
CA LEU A 495 -13.28 -5.18 -17.21
C LEU A 495 -13.66 -6.44 -16.41
N LEU A 496 -12.72 -7.37 -16.23
CA LEU A 496 -12.94 -8.57 -15.39
C LEU A 496 -13.18 -8.20 -13.92
N ALA A 497 -12.44 -7.20 -13.41
CA ALA A 497 -12.65 -6.65 -12.08
C ALA A 497 -14.04 -5.99 -11.96
N PHE A 498 -14.48 -5.26 -12.99
CA PHE A 498 -15.80 -4.62 -13.04
C PHE A 498 -16.93 -5.64 -12.97
N TYR A 499 -16.86 -6.69 -13.80
CA TYR A 499 -17.84 -7.77 -13.77
C TYR A 499 -17.85 -8.52 -12.45
N SER A 500 -16.68 -8.74 -11.84
CA SER A 500 -16.57 -9.36 -10.53
C SER A 500 -17.26 -8.52 -9.44
N ALA A 501 -17.00 -7.21 -9.41
CA ALA A 501 -17.61 -6.29 -8.46
C ALA A 501 -19.14 -6.20 -8.61
N ARG A 502 -19.63 -6.23 -9.86
CA ARG A 502 -21.07 -6.19 -10.19
C ARG A 502 -21.77 -7.57 -10.14
N LYS A 503 -21.07 -8.64 -9.75
CA LYS A 503 -21.57 -10.04 -9.71
C LYS A 503 -22.03 -10.57 -11.08
N LEU A 504 -21.52 -10.00 -12.17
CA LEU A 504 -21.80 -10.41 -13.55
C LEU A 504 -20.81 -11.50 -14.00
N HIS A 505 -20.67 -12.56 -13.20
CA HIS A 505 -19.66 -13.59 -13.40
C HIS A 505 -19.82 -14.38 -14.72
N ARG A 506 -21.07 -14.56 -15.19
CA ARG A 506 -21.34 -15.23 -16.46
C ARG A 506 -20.76 -14.46 -17.66
N LYS A 507 -21.04 -13.15 -17.75
CA LYS A 507 -20.47 -12.27 -18.79
C LYS A 507 -18.94 -12.28 -18.80
N ALA A 508 -18.31 -12.30 -17.61
CA ALA A 508 -16.86 -12.37 -17.51
C ALA A 508 -16.27 -13.66 -18.09
N LEU A 509 -16.92 -14.80 -17.82
CA LEU A 509 -16.49 -16.11 -18.28
C LEU A 509 -16.78 -16.32 -19.77
N GLU A 510 -17.93 -15.85 -20.27
CA GLU A 510 -18.27 -15.85 -21.70
C GLU A 510 -17.24 -15.04 -22.51
N LEU A 511 -16.87 -13.83 -22.04
CA LEU A 511 -15.83 -13.02 -22.67
C LEU A 511 -14.48 -13.74 -22.73
N LEU A 512 -14.06 -14.38 -21.63
CA LEU A 512 -12.79 -15.12 -21.59
C LEU A 512 -12.79 -16.34 -22.52
N GLU A 513 -13.91 -17.05 -22.61
CA GLU A 513 -14.07 -18.20 -23.51
C GLU A 513 -14.07 -17.76 -24.98
N ASP A 514 -14.72 -16.65 -25.31
CA ASP A 514 -14.71 -16.10 -26.67
C ASP A 514 -13.31 -15.61 -27.10
N LEU A 515 -12.55 -15.02 -26.18
CA LEU A 515 -11.15 -14.66 -26.40
C LEU A 515 -10.26 -15.90 -26.59
N GLU A 516 -10.47 -16.95 -25.79
CA GLU A 516 -9.77 -18.24 -25.92
C GLU A 516 -10.04 -18.89 -27.28
N ARG A 517 -11.31 -18.99 -27.68
CA ARG A 517 -11.71 -19.56 -28.99
C ARG A 517 -11.13 -18.74 -30.15
N SER A 518 -11.16 -17.42 -30.03
CA SER A 518 -10.58 -16.53 -31.04
C SER A 518 -9.06 -16.76 -31.16
N ALA A 519 -8.34 -16.85 -30.04
CA ALA A 519 -6.90 -17.14 -30.01
C ALA A 519 -6.57 -18.54 -30.55
N ALA A 520 -7.36 -19.56 -30.19
CA ALA A 520 -7.21 -20.92 -30.69
C ALA A 520 -7.43 -21.00 -32.22
N SER A 521 -8.45 -20.31 -32.74
CA SER A 521 -8.71 -20.25 -34.18
C SER A 521 -7.59 -19.53 -34.94
N ALA A 522 -7.04 -18.45 -34.37
CA ALA A 522 -5.89 -17.76 -34.96
C ALA A 522 -4.66 -18.68 -35.03
N ALA A 523 -4.35 -19.44 -33.97
CA ALA A 523 -3.23 -20.37 -33.96
C ALA A 523 -3.33 -21.44 -35.06
N THR A 524 -4.51 -22.03 -35.27
CA THR A 524 -4.73 -23.03 -36.34
C THR A 524 -4.59 -22.49 -37.77
N LEU A 525 -4.76 -21.16 -37.96
CA LEU A 525 -4.55 -20.50 -39.24
C LEU A 525 -3.08 -20.20 -39.51
N PHE A 526 -2.29 -19.92 -38.45
CA PHE A 526 -0.84 -19.77 -38.57
C PHE A 526 -0.14 -21.08 -38.91
N GLU A 527 -0.54 -22.21 -38.30
CA GLU A 527 0.01 -23.54 -38.62
C GLU A 527 -0.26 -24.00 -40.08
N LYS A 528 -1.32 -23.49 -40.73
CA LYS A 528 -1.62 -23.78 -42.14
C LYS A 528 -0.82 -22.93 -43.14
N ASN A 529 -0.27 -21.79 -42.71
CA ASN A 529 0.45 -20.86 -43.57
C ASN A 529 1.99 -21.00 -43.46
N GLU A 530 2.49 -21.86 -42.56
CA GLU A 530 3.93 -22.06 -42.33
C GLU A 530 4.67 -22.87 -43.42
N THR A 531 3.99 -23.36 -44.46
CA THR A 531 4.72 -23.93 -45.62
C THR A 531 5.34 -22.90 -46.54
N ASP A 532 5.08 -21.58 -46.37
CA ASP A 532 5.72 -20.54 -47.18
C ASP A 532 5.91 -19.23 -46.39
N ARG A 533 7.05 -19.10 -45.69
CA ARG A 533 7.97 -17.94 -45.70
C ARG A 533 8.79 -17.83 -44.41
N LYS A 534 10.11 -17.72 -44.57
CA LYS A 534 11.07 -17.34 -43.54
C LYS A 534 11.10 -15.82 -43.33
N VAL A 535 11.43 -15.44 -42.09
CA VAL A 535 11.98 -14.16 -41.57
C VAL A 535 11.00 -12.97 -41.45
N ASN A 536 10.58 -12.69 -40.21
CA ASN A 536 10.95 -11.47 -39.48
C ASN A 536 10.41 -11.56 -38.04
N GLU A 537 11.28 -11.26 -37.06
CA GLU A 537 10.98 -11.25 -35.63
C GLU A 537 9.81 -10.33 -35.27
N PRO A 538 8.91 -10.72 -34.35
CA PRO A 538 7.87 -9.81 -33.86
C PRO A 538 8.41 -8.96 -32.71
N GLN A 539 8.49 -7.65 -32.95
CA GLN A 539 8.68 -6.64 -31.91
C GLN A 539 7.50 -6.65 -30.93
N SER A 540 7.83 -6.69 -29.65
CA SER A 540 6.93 -6.67 -28.51
C SER A 540 6.01 -5.44 -28.52
N SER A 541 4.72 -5.63 -28.76
CA SER A 541 3.66 -4.72 -28.36
C SER A 541 2.52 -5.56 -27.75
N GLY A 542 2.06 -5.15 -26.58
CA GLY A 542 1.41 -6.01 -25.59
C GLY A 542 0.06 -6.63 -25.96
N ASP A 543 -0.23 -7.72 -25.24
CA ASP A 543 -1.51 -8.42 -25.09
C ASP A 543 -2.03 -9.28 -26.25
N LEU A 544 -1.16 -9.95 -27.01
CA LEU A 544 -1.54 -11.18 -27.72
C LEU A 544 -1.30 -12.37 -26.77
N GLN A 545 -2.26 -12.62 -25.89
CA GLN A 545 -2.26 -13.77 -24.99
C GLN A 545 -2.55 -15.04 -25.79
N SER A 546 -1.76 -16.09 -25.56
CA SER A 546 -1.98 -17.40 -26.18
C SER A 546 -3.31 -18.01 -25.69
N SER A 547 -3.87 -18.98 -26.43
CA SER A 547 -5.05 -19.75 -25.93
C SER A 547 -4.78 -20.35 -24.54
N HIS A 548 -3.54 -20.75 -24.26
CA HIS A 548 -3.13 -21.22 -22.94
C HIS A 548 -3.25 -20.14 -21.84
N ASP A 549 -2.86 -18.89 -22.12
CA ASP A 549 -2.94 -17.80 -21.15
C ASP A 549 -4.38 -17.47 -20.77
N TYR A 550 -5.30 -17.49 -21.74
CA TYR A 550 -6.73 -17.32 -21.47
C TYR A 550 -7.30 -18.47 -20.63
N MET A 551 -6.88 -19.71 -20.88
CA MET A 551 -7.26 -20.87 -20.07
C MET A 551 -6.80 -20.72 -18.61
N VAL A 552 -5.59 -20.19 -18.40
CA VAL A 552 -5.07 -19.88 -17.05
C VAL A 552 -5.93 -18.79 -16.39
N LEU A 553 -6.33 -17.75 -17.12
CA LEU A 553 -7.21 -16.70 -16.59
C LEU A 553 -8.60 -17.23 -16.22
N ILE A 554 -9.19 -18.10 -17.05
CA ILE A 554 -10.46 -18.80 -16.74
C ILE A 554 -10.29 -19.58 -15.44
N ALA A 555 -9.25 -20.40 -15.32
CA ALA A 555 -8.98 -21.19 -14.12
C ALA A 555 -8.81 -20.29 -12.87
N GLN A 556 -8.04 -19.20 -12.98
CA GLN A 556 -7.86 -18.24 -11.90
C GLN A 556 -9.17 -17.58 -11.46
N TYR A 557 -10.04 -17.21 -12.40
CA TYR A 557 -11.34 -16.62 -12.10
C TYR A 557 -12.24 -17.62 -11.37
N LEU A 558 -12.31 -18.87 -11.87
CA LEU A 558 -13.12 -19.93 -11.27
C LEU A 558 -12.68 -20.32 -9.86
N ARG A 559 -11.37 -20.26 -9.54
CA ARG A 559 -10.83 -20.54 -8.18
C ARG A 559 -11.35 -19.61 -7.08
N VAL A 560 -11.84 -18.41 -7.43
CA VAL A 560 -12.33 -17.39 -6.47
C VAL A 560 -13.85 -17.46 -6.29
N LEU A 561 -14.57 -18.12 -7.21
CA LEU A 561 -16.04 -18.22 -7.16
C LEU A 561 -16.47 -19.27 -6.13
N GLY A 562 -17.18 -18.85 -5.07
CA GLY A 562 -17.71 -19.74 -4.02
C GLY A 562 -18.99 -20.50 -4.39
N LYS A 563 -19.60 -21.17 -3.40
CA LYS A 563 -20.78 -22.06 -3.59
C LYS A 563 -21.95 -21.46 -4.37
N LYS A 564 -22.23 -20.16 -4.23
CA LYS A 564 -23.34 -19.47 -4.93
C LYS A 564 -23.25 -19.54 -6.45
N HIS A 565 -22.05 -19.74 -6.98
CA HIS A 565 -21.77 -19.78 -8.42
C HIS A 565 -21.22 -21.16 -8.84
N ALA A 566 -21.51 -22.21 -8.07
CA ALA A 566 -21.03 -23.57 -8.35
C ALA A 566 -21.44 -24.06 -9.75
N GLU A 567 -22.65 -23.73 -10.21
CA GLU A 567 -23.12 -24.08 -11.56
C GLU A 567 -22.21 -23.51 -12.66
N LEU A 568 -21.82 -22.23 -12.54
CA LEU A 568 -20.87 -21.60 -13.48
C LEU A 568 -19.49 -22.26 -13.39
N VAL A 569 -19.01 -22.60 -12.19
CA VAL A 569 -17.75 -23.33 -12.03
C VAL A 569 -17.78 -24.68 -12.74
N PHE A 570 -18.88 -25.42 -12.62
CA PHE A 570 -19.06 -26.69 -13.31
C PHE A 570 -19.20 -26.54 -14.82
N GLU A 571 -19.97 -25.56 -15.31
CA GLU A 571 -20.14 -25.28 -16.74
C GLU A 571 -18.80 -24.97 -17.43
N PHE A 572 -18.08 -23.96 -16.94
CA PHE A 572 -16.86 -23.46 -17.57
C PHE A 572 -15.61 -24.32 -17.30
N SER A 573 -15.59 -25.12 -16.22
CA SER A 573 -14.47 -26.04 -15.98
C SER A 573 -14.39 -27.20 -16.97
N ARG A 574 -15.52 -27.62 -17.59
CA ARG A 574 -15.53 -28.73 -18.57
C ARG A 574 -14.57 -28.47 -19.73
N ARG A 575 -14.56 -27.24 -20.25
CA ARG A 575 -13.68 -26.85 -21.36
C ARG A 575 -12.22 -26.92 -20.93
N VAL A 576 -11.88 -26.35 -19.77
CA VAL A 576 -10.51 -26.39 -19.23
C VAL A 576 -10.03 -27.83 -19.01
N LEU A 577 -10.88 -28.67 -18.41
CA LEU A 577 -10.58 -30.09 -18.18
C LEU A 577 -10.37 -30.88 -19.48
N SER A 578 -11.10 -30.55 -20.56
CA SER A 578 -10.97 -31.23 -21.85
C SER A 578 -9.66 -30.93 -22.58
N VAL A 579 -9.13 -29.72 -22.42
CA VAL A 579 -7.91 -29.26 -23.13
C VAL A 579 -6.67 -29.45 -22.26
N ASN A 580 -6.75 -29.13 -20.97
CA ASN A 580 -5.66 -29.29 -20.01
C ASN A 580 -6.19 -29.82 -18.66
N PRO A 581 -6.22 -31.15 -18.49
CA PRO A 581 -6.74 -31.79 -17.27
C PRO A 581 -6.03 -31.35 -15.98
N ALA A 582 -4.73 -31.09 -16.02
CA ALA A 582 -3.96 -30.67 -14.84
C ALA A 582 -4.34 -29.25 -14.40
N LEU A 583 -4.49 -28.33 -15.35
CA LEU A 583 -5.00 -26.98 -15.08
C LEU A 583 -6.46 -27.04 -14.62
N GLY A 584 -7.29 -27.88 -15.23
CA GLY A 584 -8.68 -28.05 -14.83
C GLY A 584 -8.81 -28.59 -13.39
N LEU A 585 -7.98 -29.55 -13.00
CA LEU A 585 -7.95 -30.08 -11.63
C LEU A 585 -7.58 -29.00 -10.61
N SER A 586 -6.61 -28.15 -10.95
CA SER A 586 -6.18 -27.04 -10.09
C SER A 586 -7.26 -25.99 -9.81
N ILE A 587 -8.38 -25.98 -10.57
CA ILE A 587 -9.54 -25.13 -10.26
C ILE A 587 -10.18 -25.54 -8.93
N PHE A 588 -10.17 -26.84 -8.63
CA PHE A 588 -10.83 -27.42 -7.47
C PHE A 588 -9.89 -27.68 -6.29
N THR A 589 -8.59 -27.81 -6.52
CA THR A 589 -7.61 -28.01 -5.44
C THR A 589 -7.03 -26.68 -4.93
N GLN A 590 -6.73 -25.73 -5.83
CA GLN A 590 -6.15 -24.43 -5.45
C GLN A 590 -7.22 -23.35 -5.23
N ARG A 591 -8.24 -23.65 -4.41
CA ARG A 591 -9.37 -22.74 -4.13
C ARG A 591 -8.91 -21.55 -3.28
N LYS A 592 -9.21 -20.33 -3.74
CA LYS A 592 -8.84 -19.07 -3.06
C LYS A 592 -10.10 -18.31 -2.62
N ILE A 593 -10.79 -18.85 -1.63
CA ILE A 593 -12.05 -18.28 -1.16
C ILE A 593 -11.82 -17.55 0.16
N PRO A 594 -12.28 -16.30 0.30
CA PRO A 594 -12.25 -15.60 1.58
C PRO A 594 -13.01 -16.38 2.65
N SER A 595 -12.48 -16.44 3.88
CA SER A 595 -13.07 -17.19 5.01
C SER A 595 -14.54 -16.85 5.32
N ALA A 596 -15.03 -15.69 4.87
CA ALA A 596 -16.42 -15.27 4.99
C ALA A 596 -17.40 -16.01 4.04
N LYS A 597 -16.92 -16.76 3.04
CA LYS A 597 -17.76 -17.44 2.04
C LYS A 597 -17.57 -18.95 2.12
N THR A 598 -18.66 -19.70 1.93
CA THR A 598 -18.64 -21.17 1.87
C THR A 598 -18.12 -21.66 0.51
N ASP A 599 -17.21 -22.62 0.54
CA ASP A 599 -16.75 -23.35 -0.66
C ASP A 599 -17.83 -24.33 -1.18
N ILE A 600 -17.63 -24.80 -2.40
CA ILE A 600 -18.34 -25.89 -3.05
C ILE A 600 -18.06 -27.18 -2.27
N ASP A 601 -19.10 -28.00 -2.10
CA ASP A 601 -19.00 -29.29 -1.44
C ASP A 601 -18.09 -30.24 -2.26
N PRO A 602 -17.03 -30.83 -1.67
CA PRO A 602 -16.15 -31.78 -2.35
C PRO A 602 -16.90 -32.97 -2.97
N ALA A 603 -18.03 -33.39 -2.40
CA ALA A 603 -18.86 -34.46 -2.97
C ALA A 603 -19.50 -34.04 -4.31
N ALA A 604 -19.94 -32.78 -4.44
CA ALA A 604 -20.49 -32.25 -5.68
C ALA A 604 -19.42 -32.10 -6.76
N VAL A 605 -18.21 -31.68 -6.36
CA VAL A 605 -17.05 -31.63 -7.28
C VAL A 605 -16.70 -33.02 -7.78
N LEU A 606 -16.69 -34.02 -6.90
CA LEU A 606 -16.43 -35.41 -7.28
C LEU A 606 -17.43 -35.92 -8.32
N GLN A 607 -18.73 -35.66 -8.13
CA GLN A 607 -19.77 -36.02 -9.10
C GLN A 607 -19.56 -35.33 -10.44
N HIS A 608 -19.21 -34.04 -10.44
CA HIS A 608 -18.89 -33.29 -11.65
C HIS A 608 -17.68 -33.88 -12.39
N LEU A 609 -16.57 -34.15 -11.70
CA LEU A 609 -15.37 -34.75 -12.29
C LEU A 609 -15.67 -36.13 -12.90
N LYS A 610 -16.47 -36.96 -12.22
CA LYS A 610 -16.93 -38.26 -12.75
C LYS A 610 -17.78 -38.11 -14.02
N SER A 611 -18.55 -37.03 -14.14
CA SER A 611 -19.40 -36.74 -15.31
C SER A 611 -18.65 -36.16 -16.53
N CYS A 612 -17.41 -35.69 -16.36
CA CYS A 612 -16.65 -35.05 -17.42
C CYS A 612 -16.09 -36.07 -18.42
N THR A 613 -16.27 -35.83 -19.72
CA THR A 613 -15.61 -36.59 -20.80
C THR A 613 -14.26 -35.95 -21.11
N ILE A 614 -13.17 -36.68 -20.87
CA ILE A 614 -11.82 -36.23 -21.24
C ILE A 614 -11.53 -36.74 -22.65
N ALA A 615 -10.98 -35.90 -23.52
CA ALA A 615 -10.48 -36.33 -24.81
C ALA A 615 -9.35 -37.34 -24.57
N THR A 616 -9.64 -38.62 -24.82
CA THR A 616 -8.67 -39.71 -24.65
C THR A 616 -7.57 -39.49 -25.68
N SER A 617 -6.43 -38.96 -25.26
CA SER A 617 -5.25 -39.03 -26.11
C SER A 617 -4.92 -40.50 -26.33
N SER A 618 -4.62 -40.87 -27.58
CA SER A 618 -4.19 -42.24 -27.98
C SER A 618 -2.84 -42.65 -27.35
N TYR A 619 -2.37 -41.93 -26.32
CA TYR A 619 -1.13 -42.21 -25.64
C TYR A 619 -1.35 -43.40 -24.70
N ASP A 620 -0.80 -44.54 -25.10
CA ASP A 620 -0.91 -45.79 -24.36
C ASP A 620 -0.05 -45.71 -23.09
N TRP A 621 -0.62 -45.14 -22.02
CA TRP A 621 0.08 -44.96 -20.73
C TRP A 621 0.57 -46.28 -20.11
N LYS A 622 0.08 -47.40 -20.66
CA LYS A 622 0.49 -48.77 -20.40
C LYS A 622 1.96 -49.05 -20.74
N THR A 623 2.59 -48.24 -21.59
CA THR A 623 4.02 -48.34 -21.96
C THR A 623 4.97 -47.56 -21.03
N LEU A 624 4.44 -46.87 -20.01
CA LEU A 624 5.26 -46.06 -19.10
C LEU A 624 6.09 -46.96 -18.17
N SER A 625 7.30 -47.31 -18.60
CA SER A 625 8.31 -47.92 -17.75
C SER A 625 8.71 -46.95 -16.63
N VAL A 626 8.59 -47.43 -15.39
CA VAL A 626 8.90 -46.72 -14.15
C VAL A 626 10.33 -46.19 -14.22
N LYS A 627 10.51 -44.89 -14.45
CA LYS A 627 11.68 -44.18 -13.94
C LYS A 627 11.42 -43.90 -12.47
N ASP A 628 12.44 -44.07 -11.62
CA ASP A 628 12.41 -43.88 -10.17
C ASP A 628 12.10 -42.42 -9.77
N THR A 629 10.93 -41.90 -10.11
CA THR A 629 10.40 -40.67 -9.55
C THR A 629 9.65 -41.02 -8.27
N ALA A 630 10.05 -40.38 -7.17
CA ALA A 630 9.55 -40.64 -5.81
C ALA A 630 8.03 -40.42 -5.61
N GLU A 631 7.31 -39.91 -6.61
CA GLU A 631 5.88 -39.64 -6.53
C GLU A 631 5.10 -40.38 -7.65
N PRO A 632 4.16 -41.28 -7.31
CA PRO A 632 3.29 -41.94 -8.29
C PRO A 632 2.14 -40.99 -8.67
N SER A 633 2.43 -40.00 -9.51
CA SER A 633 1.39 -39.17 -10.14
C SER A 633 0.69 -40.01 -11.21
N LEU A 634 -0.65 -40.03 -11.18
CA LEU A 634 -1.42 -40.74 -12.19
C LEU A 634 -1.57 -39.83 -13.41
N PRO A 635 -1.43 -40.36 -14.63
CA PRO A 635 -1.66 -39.56 -15.81
C PRO A 635 -3.17 -39.27 -15.92
N LEU A 636 -3.55 -38.00 -16.10
CA LEU A 636 -4.94 -37.52 -15.98
C LEU A 636 -5.78 -37.80 -17.25
N LEU A 637 -5.87 -39.06 -17.67
CA LEU A 637 -6.51 -39.47 -18.93
C LEU A 637 -7.99 -39.88 -18.79
N SER A 638 -8.44 -40.21 -17.58
CA SER A 638 -9.83 -40.63 -17.32
C SER A 638 -10.49 -39.82 -16.22
N SER A 639 -11.82 -39.75 -16.25
CA SER A 639 -12.63 -39.09 -15.21
C SER A 639 -12.41 -39.73 -13.83
N GLN A 640 -12.16 -41.04 -13.80
CA GLN A 640 -11.81 -41.77 -12.59
C GLN A 640 -10.42 -41.37 -12.06
N MET A 641 -9.42 -41.20 -12.94
CA MET A 641 -8.08 -40.75 -12.54
C MET A 641 -8.07 -39.31 -12.03
N LEU A 642 -8.86 -38.42 -12.65
CA LEU A 642 -9.10 -37.07 -12.13
C LEU A 642 -9.73 -37.08 -10.73
N ALA A 643 -10.77 -37.91 -10.54
CA ALA A 643 -11.45 -38.05 -9.25
C ALA A 643 -10.50 -38.57 -8.15
N ILE A 644 -9.64 -39.54 -8.47
CA ILE A 644 -8.62 -40.06 -7.55
C ILE A 644 -7.63 -38.95 -7.18
N GLU A 645 -7.06 -38.25 -8.18
CA GLU A 645 -6.06 -37.21 -7.92
C GLU A 645 -6.64 -36.04 -7.12
N TYR A 646 -7.87 -35.62 -7.43
CA TYR A 646 -8.60 -34.60 -6.68
C TYR A 646 -8.72 -34.94 -5.19
N LEU A 647 -9.28 -36.12 -4.88
CA LEU A 647 -9.49 -36.53 -3.50
C LEU A 647 -8.16 -36.78 -2.78
N THR A 648 -7.18 -37.37 -3.46
CA THR A 648 -5.86 -37.64 -2.89
C THR A 648 -5.14 -36.35 -2.50
N GLN A 649 -5.16 -35.32 -3.38
CA GLN A 649 -4.56 -34.01 -3.08
C GLN A 649 -5.26 -33.34 -1.89
N LEU A 650 -6.59 -33.33 -1.86
CA LEU A 650 -7.34 -32.76 -0.73
C LEU A 650 -7.06 -33.47 0.60
N ILE A 651 -6.93 -34.81 0.59
CA ILE A 651 -6.69 -35.60 1.80
C ILE A 651 -5.25 -35.39 2.31
N TYR A 652 -4.26 -35.30 1.42
CA TYR A 652 -2.86 -35.07 1.81
C TYR A 652 -2.60 -33.63 2.28
N GLU A 653 -3.27 -32.64 1.68
CA GLU A 653 -3.16 -31.25 2.13
C GLU A 653 -3.82 -31.01 3.50
N GLY A 654 -4.80 -31.83 3.88
CA GLY A 654 -5.44 -31.78 5.21
C GLY A 654 -6.25 -30.51 5.48
N THR A 655 -6.60 -29.75 4.43
CA THR A 655 -7.27 -28.45 4.52
C THR A 655 -8.76 -28.55 4.87
N HIS A 656 -9.40 -29.68 4.56
CA HIS A 656 -10.82 -29.93 4.78
C HIS A 656 -11.06 -31.22 5.57
N GLN A 657 -11.97 -31.18 6.55
CA GLN A 657 -12.49 -32.39 7.18
C GLN A 657 -13.46 -33.07 6.20
N LEU A 658 -12.98 -34.08 5.48
CA LEU A 658 -13.77 -34.86 4.55
C LEU A 658 -14.56 -35.94 5.29
N THR A 659 -15.71 -36.31 4.72
CA THR A 659 -16.48 -37.43 5.28
C THR A 659 -15.77 -38.76 4.99
N PRO A 660 -15.83 -39.75 5.89
CA PRO A 660 -15.20 -41.06 5.67
C PRO A 660 -15.61 -41.75 4.36
N ARG A 661 -16.83 -41.46 3.87
CA ARG A 661 -17.32 -41.96 2.58
C ARG A 661 -16.45 -41.52 1.39
N LEU A 662 -15.93 -40.28 1.42
CA LEU A 662 -15.06 -39.79 0.36
C LEU A 662 -13.67 -40.45 0.39
N HIS A 663 -13.20 -40.87 1.57
CA HIS A 663 -11.98 -41.67 1.68
C HIS A 663 -12.21 -43.09 1.14
N ASP A 664 -13.35 -43.70 1.46
CA ASP A 664 -13.74 -45.00 0.91
C ASP A 664 -13.81 -44.96 -0.63
N GLU A 665 -14.36 -43.88 -1.21
CA GLU A 665 -14.44 -43.68 -2.66
C GLU A 665 -13.06 -43.69 -3.36
N VAL A 666 -12.00 -43.17 -2.73
CA VAL A 666 -10.64 -43.24 -3.32
C VAL A 666 -10.20 -44.69 -3.46
N VAL A 667 -10.46 -45.51 -2.43
CA VAL A 667 -10.10 -46.93 -2.43
C VAL A 667 -10.93 -47.68 -3.46
N TYR A 668 -12.24 -47.45 -3.53
CA TYR A 668 -13.09 -48.08 -4.54
C TYR A 668 -12.67 -47.72 -5.96
N LEU A 669 -12.42 -46.43 -6.27
CA LEU A 669 -11.99 -46.02 -7.60
C LEU A 669 -10.64 -46.64 -8.00
N LEU A 670 -9.70 -46.77 -7.06
CA LEU A 670 -8.42 -47.43 -7.31
C LEU A 670 -8.60 -48.95 -7.51
N LEU A 671 -9.43 -49.60 -6.71
CA LEU A 671 -9.73 -51.04 -6.86
C LEU A 671 -10.47 -51.33 -8.17
N ASP A 672 -11.45 -50.51 -8.55
CA ASP A 672 -12.19 -50.63 -9.80
C ASP A 672 -11.25 -50.50 -11.01
N LEU A 673 -10.31 -49.53 -10.98
CA LEU A 673 -9.28 -49.39 -12.02
C LEU A 673 -8.34 -50.60 -12.07
N ILE A 674 -7.92 -51.12 -10.93
CA ILE A 674 -7.09 -52.33 -10.87
C ILE A 674 -7.85 -53.52 -11.45
N GLN A 675 -9.12 -53.72 -11.07
CA GLN A 675 -9.96 -54.81 -11.56
C GLN A 675 -10.25 -54.70 -13.07
N ALA A 676 -10.45 -53.49 -13.59
CA ALA A 676 -10.65 -53.25 -15.01
C ALA A 676 -9.39 -53.55 -15.86
N GLU A 677 -8.19 -53.48 -15.27
CA GLU A 677 -6.92 -53.78 -15.94
C GLU A 677 -6.46 -55.25 -15.79
N ILE A 678 -7.12 -56.04 -14.93
CA ILE A 678 -6.89 -57.49 -14.77
C ILE A 678 -7.34 -58.42 -15.95
N PRO A 679 -8.06 -58.02 -17.03
CA PRO A 679 -8.66 -59.02 -17.92
C PRO A 679 -7.76 -59.90 -18.80
N HIS A 680 -6.50 -59.59 -19.14
CA HIS A 680 -5.72 -60.41 -20.10
C HIS A 680 -4.26 -60.66 -19.66
N ASN A 681 -3.99 -61.88 -19.15
CA ASN A 681 -2.66 -62.49 -18.94
C ASN A 681 -1.68 -61.88 -17.91
N VAL A 682 -2.07 -60.88 -17.11
CA VAL A 682 -1.20 -60.32 -16.05
C VAL A 682 -1.55 -60.95 -14.70
N ARG A 683 -0.59 -61.66 -14.08
CA ARG A 683 -0.71 -62.20 -12.72
C ARG A 683 -0.32 -61.12 -11.72
N LEU A 684 -1.13 -60.90 -10.67
CA LEU A 684 -0.74 -60.01 -9.58
C LEU A 684 0.42 -60.65 -8.81
N THR A 685 1.47 -59.87 -8.56
CA THR A 685 2.54 -60.28 -7.63
C THR A 685 2.06 -60.11 -6.20
N SER A 686 2.48 -60.99 -5.29
CA SER A 686 2.16 -60.84 -3.86
C SER A 686 2.66 -59.50 -3.30
N ARG A 687 3.81 -59.03 -3.79
CA ARG A 687 4.45 -57.77 -3.40
C ARG A 687 4.18 -56.65 -4.39
N VAL A 688 3.89 -55.46 -3.87
CA VAL A 688 3.61 -54.25 -4.66
C VAL A 688 4.85 -53.75 -5.38
N GLU A 689 6.02 -53.80 -4.75
CA GLU A 689 7.29 -53.33 -5.31
C GLU A 689 7.79 -54.20 -6.48
N ALA A 690 7.35 -55.46 -6.55
CA ALA A 690 7.69 -56.37 -7.63
C ALA A 690 6.88 -56.10 -8.91
N GLN A 691 5.73 -55.43 -8.80
CA GLN A 691 4.87 -55.12 -9.95
C GLN A 691 5.38 -53.87 -10.66
N ARG A 692 5.93 -54.03 -11.88
CA ARG A 692 6.49 -52.92 -12.68
C ARG A 692 5.51 -52.31 -13.68
N ASP A 693 4.36 -52.93 -13.87
CA ASP A 693 3.37 -52.53 -14.89
C ASP A 693 2.52 -51.34 -14.43
N ALA A 694 1.63 -50.89 -15.31
CA ALA A 694 0.57 -49.91 -15.01
C ALA A 694 -0.21 -50.24 -13.71
N ILE A 695 -0.50 -51.53 -13.47
CA ILE A 695 -1.12 -52.04 -12.24
C ILE A 695 -0.24 -51.74 -11.01
N GLY A 696 1.08 -51.85 -11.13
CA GLY A 696 2.02 -51.53 -10.05
C GLY A 696 2.02 -50.05 -9.66
N ILE A 697 1.74 -49.14 -10.59
CA ILE A 697 1.55 -47.71 -10.28
C ILE A 697 0.28 -47.51 -9.45
N LEU A 698 -0.84 -48.13 -9.86
CA LEU A 698 -2.11 -48.07 -9.14
C LEU A 698 -2.00 -48.68 -7.73
N ARG A 699 -1.36 -49.85 -7.62
CA ARG A 699 -1.13 -50.55 -6.34
C ARG A 699 -0.25 -49.75 -5.38
N ARG A 700 0.86 -49.17 -5.87
CA ARG A 700 1.70 -48.27 -5.05
C ARG A 700 0.93 -47.06 -4.55
N LYS A 701 0.08 -46.48 -5.39
CA LYS A 701 -0.76 -45.34 -4.98
C LYS A 701 -1.81 -45.72 -3.95
N LEU A 702 -2.45 -46.89 -4.12
CA LEU A 702 -3.38 -47.45 -3.15
C LEU A 702 -2.69 -47.72 -1.82
N LEU A 703 -1.55 -48.42 -1.82
CA LEU A 703 -0.80 -48.72 -0.60
C LEU A 703 -0.40 -47.44 0.14
N ARG A 704 0.11 -46.43 -0.58
CA ARG A 704 0.45 -45.12 0.00
C ARG A 704 -0.75 -44.43 0.64
N PHE A 705 -1.93 -44.52 0.01
CA PHE A 705 -3.17 -43.96 0.58
C PHE A 705 -3.60 -44.72 1.84
N LEU A 706 -3.53 -46.05 1.83
CA LEU A 706 -3.90 -46.89 2.98
C LEU A 706 -2.98 -46.67 4.19
N GLU A 707 -1.68 -46.48 3.95
CA GLU A 707 -0.69 -46.21 5.00
C GLU A 707 -0.74 -44.76 5.51
N PHE A 708 -1.37 -43.83 4.78
CA PHE A 708 -1.43 -42.42 5.16
C PHE A 708 -2.12 -42.24 6.54
N PRO A 709 -1.49 -41.55 7.51
CA PRO A 709 -2.07 -41.36 8.84
C PRO A 709 -3.38 -40.58 8.84
N GLY A 710 -3.55 -39.62 7.93
CA GLY A 710 -4.74 -38.76 7.83
C GLY A 710 -5.92 -39.36 7.05
N ALA A 711 -5.80 -40.59 6.53
CA ALA A 711 -6.88 -41.24 5.78
C ALA A 711 -7.88 -41.90 6.74
N VAL A 712 -9.15 -41.49 6.67
CA VAL A 712 -10.25 -41.98 7.52
C VAL A 712 -11.21 -42.80 6.67
N TYR A 713 -10.90 -44.08 6.46
CA TYR A 713 -11.72 -45.04 5.71
C TYR A 713 -12.19 -46.19 6.60
N HIS A 714 -13.12 -47.02 6.12
CA HIS A 714 -13.63 -48.20 6.83
C HIS A 714 -12.87 -49.47 6.41
N PRO A 715 -11.85 -49.94 7.15
CA PRO A 715 -10.96 -50.99 6.66
C PRO A 715 -11.65 -52.35 6.52
N GLU A 716 -12.65 -52.65 7.35
CA GLU A 716 -13.44 -53.90 7.26
C GLU A 716 -14.17 -54.02 5.92
N ARG A 717 -14.72 -52.90 5.41
CA ARG A 717 -15.39 -52.88 4.10
C ARG A 717 -14.36 -53.05 2.99
N MET A 718 -13.24 -52.32 3.07
CA MET A 718 -12.20 -52.39 2.05
C MET A 718 -11.61 -53.80 1.91
N LEU A 719 -11.42 -54.51 3.03
CA LEU A 719 -10.92 -55.89 3.03
C LEU A 719 -11.79 -56.87 2.23
N THR A 720 -13.10 -56.66 2.19
CA THR A 720 -14.01 -57.53 1.41
C THR A 720 -13.89 -57.33 -0.10
N HIS A 721 -13.44 -56.15 -0.53
CA HIS A 721 -13.31 -55.77 -1.93
C HIS A 721 -11.88 -55.93 -2.47
N THR A 722 -10.87 -56.06 -1.61
CA THR A 722 -9.48 -56.28 -2.02
C THR A 722 -9.24 -57.72 -2.47
N PRO A 723 -8.68 -57.96 -3.67
CA PRO A 723 -8.28 -59.29 -4.13
C PRO A 723 -7.21 -59.95 -3.23
N ILE A 724 -7.40 -61.22 -2.86
CA ILE A 724 -6.53 -61.97 -1.91
C ILE A 724 -5.04 -61.95 -2.32
N GLU A 725 -4.74 -61.84 -3.61
CA GLU A 725 -3.37 -61.77 -4.14
C GLU A 725 -2.61 -60.48 -3.74
N MET A 726 -3.32 -59.43 -3.29
CA MET A 726 -2.78 -58.13 -2.90
C MET A 726 -2.34 -58.12 -1.42
N VAL A 727 -1.25 -58.83 -1.11
CA VAL A 727 -0.84 -59.10 0.29
C VAL A 727 -0.41 -57.84 1.04
N ASP A 728 0.34 -56.93 0.42
CA ASP A 728 0.80 -55.70 1.08
C ASP A 728 -0.38 -54.78 1.43
N GLU A 729 -1.36 -54.68 0.54
CA GLU A 729 -2.58 -53.90 0.77
C GLU A 729 -3.47 -54.52 1.86
N HIS A 730 -3.62 -55.85 1.88
CA HIS A 730 -4.30 -56.56 2.97
C HIS A 730 -3.62 -56.34 4.32
N ALA A 731 -2.29 -56.42 4.34
CA ALA A 731 -1.51 -56.17 5.55
C ALA A 731 -1.69 -54.75 6.06
N ALA A 732 -1.73 -53.73 5.18
CA ALA A 732 -1.99 -52.35 5.56
C ALA A 732 -3.39 -52.18 6.20
N LEU A 733 -4.42 -52.79 5.60
CA LEU A 733 -5.80 -52.75 6.11
C LEU A 733 -5.95 -53.45 7.47
N LEU A 734 -5.41 -54.67 7.61
CA LEU A 734 -5.43 -55.43 8.87
C LEU A 734 -4.65 -54.72 9.97
N SER A 735 -3.53 -54.07 9.63
CA SER A 735 -2.75 -53.26 10.55
C SER A 735 -3.56 -52.08 11.11
N LYS A 736 -4.39 -51.43 10.28
CA LYS A 736 -5.28 -50.34 10.73
C LYS A 736 -6.43 -50.82 11.61
N LEU A 737 -6.87 -52.06 11.47
CA LEU A 737 -7.83 -52.70 12.38
C LEU A 737 -7.22 -53.19 13.70
N GLY A 738 -5.89 -53.11 13.86
CA GLY A 738 -5.18 -53.68 15.00
C GLY A 738 -5.09 -55.21 14.98
N ARG A 739 -5.44 -55.85 13.86
CA ARG A 739 -5.37 -57.32 13.67
C ARG A 739 -3.95 -57.75 13.31
N HIS A 740 -2.98 -57.41 14.16
CA HIS A 740 -1.55 -57.64 13.92
C HIS A 740 -1.18 -59.14 13.82
N HIS A 741 -1.91 -60.02 14.51
CA HIS A 741 -1.69 -61.46 14.43
C HIS A 741 -1.88 -62.01 13.01
N GLU A 742 -2.93 -61.56 12.32
CA GLU A 742 -3.23 -61.98 10.95
C GLU A 742 -2.19 -61.45 9.96
N VAL A 743 -1.72 -60.21 10.13
CA VAL A 743 -0.62 -59.66 9.31
C VAL A 743 0.65 -60.50 9.45
N LEU A 744 1.03 -60.83 10.69
CA LEU A 744 2.18 -61.68 10.95
C LEU A 744 1.98 -63.10 10.41
N GLN A 745 0.75 -63.61 10.40
CA GLN A 745 0.43 -64.89 9.77
C GLN A 745 0.61 -64.84 8.25
N LEU A 746 0.13 -63.78 7.59
CA LEU A 746 0.33 -63.55 6.16
C LEU A 746 1.83 -63.48 5.82
N TYR A 747 2.62 -62.73 6.59
CA TYR A 747 4.05 -62.54 6.32
C TYR A 747 4.91 -63.77 6.66
N ALA A 748 4.71 -64.36 7.85
CA ALA A 748 5.55 -65.45 8.34
C ALA A 748 5.16 -66.84 7.81
N LEU A 749 3.87 -67.10 7.60
CA LEU A 749 3.39 -68.42 7.15
C LEU A 749 3.08 -68.47 5.66
N GLU A 750 2.37 -67.47 5.12
CA GLU A 750 1.95 -67.48 3.71
C GLU A 750 3.08 -67.04 2.77
N LEU A 751 3.76 -65.92 3.07
CA LEU A 751 4.91 -65.45 2.30
C LEU A 751 6.24 -66.12 2.69
N LYS A 752 6.32 -66.69 3.90
CA LYS A 752 7.54 -67.27 4.49
C LYS A 752 8.73 -66.29 4.50
N ASP A 753 8.45 -64.99 4.66
CA ASP A 753 9.46 -63.93 4.69
C ASP A 753 9.67 -63.46 6.15
N ALA A 754 10.65 -64.06 6.82
CA ALA A 754 10.95 -63.76 8.21
C ALA A 754 11.45 -62.32 8.42
N VAL A 755 12.21 -61.80 7.45
CA VAL A 755 12.79 -60.44 7.51
C VAL A 755 11.68 -59.40 7.45
N LEU A 756 10.69 -59.60 6.58
CA LEU A 756 9.52 -58.72 6.49
C LEU A 756 8.67 -58.75 7.77
N ALA A 757 8.43 -59.94 8.33
CA ALA A 757 7.66 -60.08 9.57
C ALA A 757 8.35 -59.36 10.76
N GLU A 758 9.68 -59.44 10.83
CA GLU A 758 10.48 -58.68 11.81
C GLU A 758 10.42 -57.18 11.58
N ALA A 759 10.57 -56.73 10.32
CA ALA A 759 10.47 -55.32 9.96
C ALA A 759 9.10 -54.73 10.33
N TYR A 760 8.02 -55.51 10.15
CA TYR A 760 6.68 -55.12 10.57
C TYR A 760 6.55 -54.97 12.10
N CYS A 761 7.08 -55.93 12.87
CA CYS A 761 7.12 -55.82 14.34
C CYS A 761 7.88 -54.57 14.80
N ASN A 762 9.03 -54.28 14.19
CA ASN A 762 9.83 -53.08 14.48
C ASN A 762 9.03 -51.80 14.19
N ARG A 763 8.39 -51.73 13.02
CA ARG A 763 7.57 -50.58 12.62
C ARG A 763 6.41 -50.34 13.59
N CYS A 764 5.71 -51.40 14.02
CA CYS A 764 4.59 -51.28 14.97
C CYS A 764 5.06 -50.87 16.38
N TYR A 765 6.19 -51.40 16.84
CA TYR A 765 6.76 -51.05 18.15
C TYR A 765 7.26 -49.61 18.20
N GLU A 766 7.93 -49.14 17.14
CA GLU A 766 8.45 -47.77 17.03
C GLU A 766 7.35 -46.73 16.89
N SER A 767 6.32 -47.03 16.11
CA SER A 767 5.13 -46.18 15.96
C SER A 767 4.16 -46.23 17.15
N LYS A 768 4.45 -47.07 18.17
CA LYS A 768 3.59 -47.32 19.35
C LYS A 768 2.17 -47.75 19.00
N THR A 769 1.96 -48.35 17.83
CA THR A 769 0.66 -48.88 17.43
C THR A 769 0.34 -50.19 18.13
N ALA A 770 1.37 -50.92 18.57
CA ALA A 770 1.24 -52.16 19.33
C ALA A 770 2.26 -52.23 20.47
N ASP A 771 1.90 -52.96 21.53
CA ASP A 771 2.77 -53.21 22.66
C ASP A 771 3.90 -54.21 22.33
N SER A 772 4.85 -54.36 23.25
CA SER A 772 5.90 -55.40 23.26
C SER A 772 5.38 -56.84 23.03
N SER A 773 4.07 -57.06 23.19
CA SER A 773 3.38 -58.32 22.87
C SER A 773 3.38 -58.70 21.39
N ILE A 774 3.70 -57.78 20.47
CA ILE A 774 3.76 -58.11 19.03
C ILE A 774 4.90 -59.11 18.72
N TYR A 775 6.06 -58.94 19.35
CA TYR A 775 7.19 -59.87 19.20
C TYR A 775 6.90 -61.23 19.83
N SER A 776 6.17 -61.27 20.95
CA SER A 776 5.74 -62.54 21.54
C SER A 776 4.67 -63.23 20.69
N THR A 777 3.88 -62.48 19.91
CA THR A 777 2.94 -63.01 18.92
C THR A 777 3.67 -63.62 17.73
N LEU A 778 4.70 -62.96 17.20
CA LEU A 778 5.57 -63.51 16.15
C LEU A 778 6.29 -64.78 16.64
N LEU A 779 6.81 -64.76 17.87
CA LEU A 779 7.45 -65.92 18.49
C LEU A 779 6.48 -67.11 18.62
N LYS A 780 5.22 -66.85 19.01
CA LYS A 780 4.16 -67.86 19.04
C LYS A 780 3.90 -68.45 17.65
N LEU A 781 3.86 -67.62 16.60
CA LEU A 781 3.60 -68.06 15.23
C LEU A 781 4.72 -68.97 14.69
N TYR A 782 6.00 -68.65 14.97
CA TYR A 782 7.12 -69.51 14.57
C TYR A 782 7.16 -70.83 15.34
N LEU A 783 6.91 -70.80 16.66
CA LEU A 783 7.05 -71.98 17.52
C LEU A 783 5.80 -72.88 17.57
N ARG A 784 4.62 -72.31 17.31
CA ARG A 784 3.33 -73.02 17.25
C ARG A 784 2.52 -72.54 16.05
N PRO A 785 2.87 -72.98 14.83
CA PRO A 785 2.06 -72.68 13.66
C PRO A 785 0.67 -73.28 13.88
N GLN A 786 -0.36 -72.45 14.04
CA GLN A 786 -1.73 -72.95 14.09
C GLN A 786 -2.11 -73.39 12.68
N CYS A 787 -2.18 -74.71 12.47
CA CYS A 787 -2.77 -75.27 11.26
C CYS A 787 -4.29 -75.14 11.40
N HIS A 788 -4.87 -74.05 10.89
CA HIS A 788 -6.31 -73.96 10.72
C HIS A 788 -6.74 -74.75 9.49
N THR A 789 -6.66 -76.09 9.57
CA THR A 789 -7.65 -76.92 8.88
C THR A 789 -8.76 -77.18 9.89
N ASP A 790 -9.98 -76.77 9.52
CA ASP A 790 -11.26 -76.95 10.23
C ASP A 790 -11.86 -75.65 10.75
N ARG A 791 -12.48 -74.90 9.82
CA ARG A 791 -13.77 -74.25 10.10
C ARG A 791 -14.81 -74.82 9.16
N THR A 792 -15.63 -75.70 9.72
CA THR A 792 -16.89 -76.18 9.18
C THR A 792 -17.81 -75.01 8.78
N ALA A 793 -18.20 -75.00 7.51
CA ALA A 793 -19.48 -74.58 6.93
C ALA A 793 -20.22 -73.36 7.52
N SER A 794 -20.11 -72.22 6.83
CA SER A 794 -21.26 -71.49 6.28
C SER A 794 -20.79 -70.44 5.23
N GLY A 795 -21.05 -70.75 3.95
CA GLY A 795 -21.03 -69.93 2.70
C GLY A 795 -20.03 -68.77 2.57
N ILE A 796 -19.13 -68.72 1.58
CA ILE A 796 -19.30 -68.87 0.14
C ILE A 796 -17.95 -69.29 -0.50
N ALA A 797 -18.03 -70.02 -1.60
CA ALA A 797 -17.02 -70.89 -2.22
C ALA A 797 -15.58 -70.35 -2.38
N SER A 798 -14.62 -71.04 -1.74
CA SER A 798 -13.24 -71.16 -2.21
C SER A 798 -13.07 -72.49 -2.97
N ARG A 799 -12.74 -72.40 -4.26
CA ARG A 799 -12.13 -73.50 -5.01
C ARG A 799 -10.64 -73.23 -5.10
N VAL A 800 -9.83 -73.91 -4.28
CA VAL A 800 -8.43 -74.15 -4.60
C VAL A 800 -8.20 -75.66 -4.58
N ILE A 801 -7.90 -76.17 -5.77
CA ILE A 801 -7.53 -77.55 -6.07
C ILE A 801 -6.11 -77.75 -5.55
N ILE A 802 -5.94 -78.60 -4.53
CA ILE A 802 -4.62 -79.11 -4.13
C ILE A 802 -4.33 -80.34 -4.99
N PHE A 803 -3.37 -80.23 -5.89
CA PHE A 803 -2.73 -81.39 -6.50
C PHE A 803 -1.83 -82.06 -5.43
N SER A 804 -2.23 -83.23 -4.95
CA SER A 804 -1.32 -84.16 -4.27
C SER A 804 -0.45 -84.89 -5.30
N PRO A 805 0.83 -85.17 -5.00
CA PRO A 805 1.48 -86.38 -5.47
C PRO A 805 1.45 -87.43 -4.35
N LYS A 806 1.06 -88.64 -4.74
CA LYS A 806 0.91 -89.84 -3.93
C LYS A 806 2.23 -90.29 -3.32
N SER A 807 2.15 -90.80 -2.09
CA SER A 807 3.19 -91.55 -1.39
C SER A 807 3.34 -92.98 -1.91
N SER A 808 4.56 -93.51 -1.88
CA SER A 808 4.84 -94.91 -1.54
C SER A 808 6.21 -95.06 -0.85
N PRO A 809 6.42 -96.11 -0.03
CA PRO A 809 7.19 -96.01 1.23
C PRO A 809 8.51 -96.80 1.24
N LEU A 810 9.52 -96.30 1.97
CA LEU A 810 10.69 -96.95 2.60
C LEU A 810 11.76 -95.84 2.73
N ARG A 811 12.34 -95.50 3.89
CA ARG A 811 13.25 -96.32 4.69
C ARG A 811 13.51 -95.56 6.00
N LYS A 812 13.51 -96.27 7.13
CA LYS A 812 14.14 -95.80 8.37
C LYS A 812 15.65 -95.68 8.12
N THR A 813 16.23 -94.51 8.26
CA THR A 813 17.65 -94.33 8.63
C THR A 813 17.84 -93.06 9.42
N SER A 814 18.51 -93.25 10.55
CA SER A 814 18.93 -92.35 11.62
C SER A 814 19.80 -91.14 11.22
N ASN A 815 19.70 -90.11 12.07
CA ASN A 815 20.69 -89.07 12.41
C ASN A 815 20.96 -87.92 11.41
N SER A 816 20.53 -86.70 11.76
CA SER A 816 21.41 -85.56 12.12
C SER A 816 20.62 -84.26 12.28
N ASN A 817 21.14 -83.37 13.15
CA ASN A 817 20.61 -82.07 13.56
C ASN A 817 20.21 -81.15 12.38
N VAL A 818 18.91 -81.03 12.11
CA VAL A 818 18.35 -79.84 11.48
C VAL A 818 17.29 -79.33 12.44
N GLN A 819 17.66 -78.36 13.29
CA GLN A 819 16.65 -77.58 13.99
C GLN A 819 15.79 -76.94 12.89
N SER A 820 14.49 -77.21 12.89
CA SER A 820 13.55 -76.73 11.87
C SER A 820 13.73 -75.22 11.66
N GLU A 821 13.85 -74.75 10.41
CA GLU A 821 13.97 -73.33 10.03
C GLU A 821 13.15 -72.34 10.89
N PRO A 822 11.87 -72.58 11.25
CA PRO A 822 11.11 -71.68 12.12
C PRO A 822 11.64 -71.58 13.57
N VAL A 823 12.24 -72.66 14.09
CA VAL A 823 12.86 -72.65 15.43
C VAL A 823 14.15 -71.84 15.42
N GLN A 824 14.93 -71.90 14.33
CA GLN A 824 16.11 -71.05 14.17
C GLN A 824 15.72 -69.57 14.06
N ALA A 825 14.70 -69.24 13.26
CA ALA A 825 14.18 -67.88 13.17
C ALA A 825 13.65 -67.35 14.52
N ALA A 826 13.01 -68.21 15.33
CA ALA A 826 12.60 -67.86 16.69
C ALA A 826 13.78 -67.58 17.64
N ILE A 827 14.88 -68.33 17.52
CA ILE A 827 16.11 -68.10 18.29
C ILE A 827 16.76 -66.77 17.88
N ASP A 828 16.83 -66.50 16.58
CA ASP A 828 17.41 -65.27 16.04
C ASP A 828 16.59 -64.04 16.48
N LEU A 829 15.25 -64.12 16.45
CA LEU A 829 14.35 -63.10 16.98
C LEU A 829 14.60 -62.81 18.47
N LEU A 830 14.76 -63.85 19.29
CA LEU A 830 15.05 -63.69 20.72
C LEU A 830 16.41 -63.00 20.94
N ASN A 831 17.44 -63.41 20.21
CA ASN A 831 18.77 -62.87 20.35
C ASN A 831 18.86 -61.39 19.92
N ASN A 832 18.15 -61.01 18.85
CA ASN A 832 18.17 -59.65 18.31
C ASN A 832 17.29 -58.67 19.10
N TYR A 833 16.15 -59.12 19.62
CA TYR A 833 15.16 -58.24 20.26
C TYR A 833 14.92 -58.56 21.74
N ALA A 834 15.96 -59.05 22.43
CA ALA A 834 15.93 -59.45 23.84
C ALA A 834 15.34 -58.38 24.78
N GLU A 835 15.55 -57.09 24.49
CA GLU A 835 15.05 -55.96 25.30
C GLU A 835 13.55 -55.70 25.11
N ARG A 836 13.00 -56.08 23.95
CA ARG A 836 11.62 -55.78 23.52
C ARG A 836 10.68 -56.96 23.76
N ILE A 837 11.18 -58.10 24.26
CA ILE A 837 10.39 -59.31 24.50
C ILE A 837 10.26 -59.55 26.01
N ASN A 838 9.06 -59.93 26.45
CA ASN A 838 8.87 -60.35 27.84
C ASN A 838 9.51 -61.73 28.07
N VAL A 839 10.53 -61.76 28.92
CA VAL A 839 11.35 -62.95 29.22
C VAL A 839 10.52 -64.13 29.70
N SER A 840 9.57 -63.91 30.62
CA SER A 840 8.72 -64.97 31.17
C SER A 840 7.90 -65.62 30.07
N THR A 841 7.25 -64.80 29.23
CA THR A 841 6.45 -65.33 28.11
C THR A 841 7.30 -66.04 27.06
N ALA A 842 8.53 -65.57 26.81
CA ALA A 842 9.43 -66.22 25.85
C ALA A 842 9.86 -67.62 26.31
N LEU A 843 10.19 -67.77 27.60
CA LEU A 843 10.61 -69.05 28.17
C LEU A 843 9.47 -70.08 28.20
N GLU A 844 8.22 -69.65 28.42
CA GLU A 844 7.05 -70.53 28.35
C GLU A 844 6.72 -71.02 26.93
N LEU A 845 7.11 -70.25 25.92
CA LEU A 845 6.84 -70.56 24.52
C LEU A 845 7.89 -71.47 23.89
N LEU A 846 9.11 -71.48 24.41
CA LEU A 846 10.21 -72.30 23.91
C LEU A 846 9.95 -73.80 24.13
N PRO A 847 10.11 -74.64 23.09
CA PRO A 847 10.04 -76.09 23.24
C PRO A 847 11.11 -76.64 24.20
N ALA A 848 10.77 -77.67 24.97
CA ALA A 848 11.66 -78.27 25.97
C ALA A 848 12.93 -78.93 25.38
N ASN A 849 12.97 -79.14 24.07
CA ASN A 849 14.07 -79.74 23.33
C ASN A 849 15.07 -78.73 22.72
N VAL A 850 14.87 -77.41 22.92
CA VAL A 850 15.82 -76.40 22.46
C VAL A 850 17.03 -76.34 23.39
N ALA A 851 18.24 -76.53 22.83
CA ALA A 851 19.48 -76.39 23.60
C ALA A 851 19.64 -74.95 24.13
N ALA A 852 20.17 -74.78 25.34
CA ALA A 852 20.36 -73.45 25.93
C ALA A 852 21.50 -72.64 25.28
N ALA A 853 22.46 -73.31 24.63
CA ALA A 853 23.67 -72.66 24.09
C ALA A 853 23.38 -71.58 23.02
N PRO A 854 22.50 -71.79 22.02
CA PRO A 854 22.13 -70.75 21.04
C PRO A 854 21.40 -69.53 21.64
N LEU A 855 20.85 -69.64 22.86
CA LEU A 855 20.16 -68.55 23.57
C LEU A 855 21.09 -67.76 24.51
N ALA A 856 22.39 -68.06 24.53
CA ALA A 856 23.34 -67.43 25.44
C ALA A 856 23.41 -65.90 25.27
N THR A 857 23.30 -65.41 24.03
CA THR A 857 23.25 -63.99 23.69
C THR A 857 21.98 -63.33 24.24
N PHE A 858 20.81 -63.94 24.05
CA PHE A 858 19.56 -63.50 24.67
C PHE A 858 19.67 -63.39 26.20
N PHE A 859 20.11 -64.45 26.89
CA PHE A 859 20.20 -64.44 28.35
C PHE A 859 21.20 -63.39 28.87
N ARG A 860 22.35 -63.25 28.21
CA ARG A 860 23.34 -62.21 28.55
C ARG A 860 22.71 -60.83 28.44
N ARG A 861 22.03 -60.54 27.33
CA ARG A 861 21.44 -59.22 27.09
C ARG A 861 20.32 -58.91 28.07
N VAL A 862 19.46 -59.88 28.37
CA VAL A 862 18.42 -59.74 29.39
C VAL A 862 19.02 -59.38 30.75
N LEU A 863 20.07 -60.10 31.19
CA LEU A 863 20.73 -59.85 32.47
C LEU A 863 21.40 -58.46 32.50
N GLU A 864 22.11 -58.08 31.44
CA GLU A 864 22.70 -56.74 31.30
C GLU A 864 21.64 -55.64 31.44
N CYS A 865 20.51 -55.78 30.75
CA CYS A 865 19.41 -54.81 30.83
C CYS A 865 18.78 -54.76 32.22
N GLN A 866 18.61 -55.90 32.90
CA GLN A 866 18.08 -55.92 34.27
C GLN A 866 19.04 -55.22 35.25
N VAL A 867 20.34 -55.48 35.14
CA VAL A 867 21.37 -54.81 35.96
C VAL A 867 21.39 -53.30 35.66
N GLN A 868 21.32 -52.91 34.39
CA GLN A 868 21.27 -51.50 33.98
C GLN A 868 20.02 -50.80 34.51
N ARG A 869 18.84 -51.42 34.42
CA ARG A 869 17.58 -50.88 34.99
C ARG A 869 17.68 -50.70 36.50
N LEU A 870 18.27 -51.66 37.21
CA LEU A 870 18.50 -51.56 38.65
C LEU A 870 19.42 -50.38 38.99
N ARG A 871 20.58 -50.26 38.33
CA ARG A 871 21.54 -49.17 38.55
C ARG A 871 20.94 -47.80 38.22
N ASN A 872 20.29 -47.66 37.06
CA ASN A 872 19.63 -46.42 36.66
C ASN A 872 18.50 -46.05 37.63
N GLY A 873 17.72 -47.02 38.10
CA GLY A 873 16.71 -46.82 39.13
C GLY A 873 17.30 -46.33 40.45
N GLN A 874 18.45 -46.90 40.88
CA GLN A 874 19.18 -46.43 42.05
C GLN A 874 19.68 -44.99 41.88
N VAL A 875 20.29 -44.65 40.74
CA VAL A 875 20.74 -43.28 40.45
C VAL A 875 19.58 -42.29 40.48
N LYS A 876 18.48 -42.60 39.76
CA LYS A 876 17.27 -41.76 39.75
C LYS A 876 16.69 -41.57 41.16
N LYS A 877 16.67 -42.63 41.97
CA LYS A 877 16.26 -42.59 43.38
C LYS A 877 17.16 -41.66 44.20
N GLN A 878 18.48 -41.73 44.04
CA GLN A 878 19.40 -40.87 44.79
C GLN A 878 19.34 -39.41 44.34
N LEU A 879 19.22 -39.14 43.04
CA LEU A 879 19.03 -37.78 42.52
C LEU A 879 17.73 -37.16 43.04
N SER A 880 16.63 -37.91 43.00
CA SER A 880 15.33 -37.46 43.54
C SER A 880 15.41 -37.21 45.05
N LYS A 881 16.16 -38.04 45.80
CA LYS A 881 16.43 -37.81 47.22
C LYS A 881 17.22 -36.52 47.44
N MET A 882 18.28 -36.28 46.67
CA MET A 882 19.11 -35.08 46.75
C MET A 882 18.27 -33.82 46.49
N GLU A 883 17.42 -33.85 45.46
CA GLU A 883 16.51 -32.74 45.15
C GLU A 883 15.51 -32.50 46.30
N ASN A 884 14.96 -33.56 46.88
CA ASN A 884 14.12 -33.46 48.07
C ASN A 884 14.87 -32.81 49.24
N PHE A 885 16.14 -33.18 49.48
CA PHE A 885 16.98 -32.55 50.50
C PHE A 885 17.24 -31.07 50.21
N LYS A 886 17.57 -30.69 48.96
CA LYS A 886 17.73 -29.28 48.57
C LYS A 886 16.47 -28.46 48.82
N VAL A 887 15.30 -29.00 48.45
CA VAL A 887 14.01 -28.33 48.70
C VAL A 887 13.74 -28.20 50.20
N ARG A 888 14.05 -29.22 51.00
CA ARG A 888 13.95 -29.17 52.47
C ARG A 888 14.90 -28.14 53.09
N GLU A 889 16.12 -28.03 52.58
CA GLU A 889 17.08 -27.03 53.00
C GLU A 889 16.58 -25.61 52.67
N GLN A 890 16.12 -25.38 51.45
CA GLN A 890 15.52 -24.10 51.04
C GLN A 890 14.32 -23.75 51.92
N LEU A 891 13.44 -24.71 52.21
CA LEU A 891 12.32 -24.55 53.14
C LEU A 891 12.82 -24.15 54.53
N SER A 892 13.85 -24.82 55.05
CA SER A 892 14.47 -24.49 56.34
C SER A 892 15.04 -23.07 56.35
N THR A 893 15.77 -22.67 55.32
CA THR A 893 16.33 -21.32 55.17
C THR A 893 15.22 -20.26 55.10
N LYS A 894 14.15 -20.51 54.35
CA LYS A 894 13.00 -19.60 54.30
C LYS A 894 12.27 -19.53 55.66
N ARG A 895 12.16 -20.65 56.40
CA ARG A 895 11.59 -20.70 57.76
C ARG A 895 12.44 -19.96 58.81
N LYS A 896 13.76 -19.85 58.62
CA LYS A 896 14.65 -19.07 59.50
C LYS A 896 14.47 -17.56 59.37
N GLY A 897 13.78 -17.08 58.33
CA GLY A 897 13.52 -15.65 58.16
C GLY A 897 12.60 -15.10 59.24
N SER A 898 13.13 -14.33 60.18
CA SER A 898 12.37 -13.50 61.11
C SER A 898 12.24 -12.06 60.60
N VAL A 899 11.36 -11.26 61.21
CA VAL A 899 11.30 -9.80 61.04
C VAL A 899 11.25 -9.19 62.42
N THR A 900 12.07 -8.18 62.67
CA THR A 900 11.98 -7.36 63.87
C THR A 900 10.94 -6.27 63.65
N VAL A 901 9.92 -6.25 64.51
CA VAL A 901 8.86 -5.24 64.48
C VAL A 901 9.19 -4.17 65.52
N TRP A 902 9.30 -2.93 65.06
CA TRP A 902 9.56 -1.77 65.92
C TRP A 902 8.22 -1.09 66.28
N SER A 903 8.17 -0.35 67.39
CA SER A 903 6.96 0.35 67.86
C SER A 903 6.44 1.44 66.91
N SER A 904 7.22 1.83 65.91
CA SER A 904 6.85 2.78 64.85
C SER A 904 6.33 2.12 63.57
N GLN A 905 6.39 0.79 63.43
CA GLN A 905 5.96 0.13 62.21
C GLN A 905 4.44 0.08 62.06
N CYS A 906 3.96 0.42 60.86
CA CYS A 906 2.55 0.43 60.52
C CYS A 906 2.19 -0.67 59.53
N CYS A 907 0.96 -1.14 59.62
CA CYS A 907 0.37 -2.08 58.67
C CYS A 907 0.32 -1.45 57.27
N GLN A 908 0.82 -2.16 56.26
CA GLN A 908 0.91 -1.60 54.90
C GLN A 908 -0.47 -1.42 54.21
N PHE A 909 -1.53 -2.03 54.76
CA PHE A 909 -2.89 -1.89 54.22
C PHE A 909 -3.69 -0.77 54.88
N CYS A 910 -3.70 -0.69 56.22
CA CYS A 910 -4.51 0.29 56.96
C CYS A 910 -3.71 1.47 57.53
N SER A 911 -2.37 1.43 57.39
CA SER A 911 -1.42 2.44 57.87
C SER A 911 -1.45 2.71 59.38
N LYS A 912 -2.14 1.89 60.19
CA LYS A 912 -2.13 1.95 61.66
C LYS A 912 -0.95 1.16 62.24
N LYS A 913 -0.48 1.55 63.42
CA LYS A 913 0.63 0.89 64.12
C LYS A 913 0.35 -0.59 64.38
N LEU A 914 1.37 -1.41 64.18
CA LEU A 914 1.39 -2.84 64.52
C LEU A 914 1.83 -2.94 65.99
N ASP A 915 0.94 -2.60 66.93
CA ASP A 915 1.21 -2.79 68.37
C ASP A 915 1.43 -4.29 68.70
N VAL A 916 1.55 -4.66 69.97
CA VAL A 916 1.90 -6.03 70.48
C VAL A 916 0.89 -7.16 70.08
N GLY A 917 -0.04 -6.91 69.16
CA GLY A 917 -1.00 -7.89 68.65
C GLY A 917 -0.46 -8.81 67.55
N THR A 918 -1.23 -9.84 67.18
CA THR A 918 -0.91 -10.77 66.09
C THR A 918 -0.89 -10.09 64.73
N PHE A 919 0.24 -10.20 64.04
CA PHE A 919 0.47 -9.68 62.68
C PHE A 919 0.95 -10.79 61.74
N VAL A 920 0.82 -10.56 60.44
CA VAL A 920 1.18 -11.49 59.38
C VAL A 920 2.28 -10.88 58.53
N ARG A 921 3.32 -11.67 58.26
CA ARG A 921 4.40 -11.33 57.32
C ARG A 921 4.09 -11.98 55.98
N LEU A 922 3.92 -11.17 54.94
CA LEU A 922 3.82 -11.65 53.56
C LEU A 922 5.19 -12.04 52.97
N PRO A 923 5.23 -12.87 51.91
CA PRO A 923 6.49 -13.29 51.28
C PRO A 923 7.38 -12.15 50.76
N ASN A 924 6.78 -10.99 50.44
CA ASN A 924 7.49 -9.76 50.04
C ASN A 924 8.08 -8.97 51.22
N GLY A 925 7.92 -9.46 52.45
CA GLY A 925 8.39 -8.79 53.67
C GLY A 925 7.42 -7.78 54.28
N ALA A 926 6.27 -7.53 53.65
CA ALA A 926 5.23 -6.64 54.17
C ALA A 926 4.61 -7.19 55.46
N LEU A 927 4.33 -6.30 56.41
CA LEU A 927 3.64 -6.62 57.65
C LEU A 927 2.21 -6.07 57.62
N LEU A 928 1.26 -6.94 57.94
CA LEU A 928 -0.16 -6.63 58.00
C LEU A 928 -0.71 -7.06 59.36
N HIS A 929 -1.75 -6.38 59.85
CA HIS A 929 -2.57 -6.98 60.91
C HIS A 929 -3.18 -8.29 60.39
N TYR A 930 -3.37 -9.27 61.27
CA TYR A 930 -4.01 -10.54 60.89
C TYR A 930 -5.38 -10.33 60.20
N SER A 931 -6.17 -9.35 60.67
CA SER A 931 -7.45 -8.98 60.07
C SER A 931 -7.36 -8.25 58.73
N CYS A 932 -6.22 -7.64 58.41
CA CYS A 932 -5.97 -6.95 57.14
C CYS A 932 -5.46 -7.89 56.04
N GLN A 933 -5.22 -9.17 56.37
CA GLN A 933 -4.91 -10.19 55.39
C GLN A 933 -6.18 -10.54 54.61
N ARG A 934 -6.28 -10.07 53.35
CA ARG A 934 -7.28 -10.62 52.42
C ARG A 934 -6.88 -12.06 52.11
N VAL A 935 -7.81 -13.00 52.34
CA VAL A 935 -7.68 -14.38 51.87
C VAL A 935 -7.56 -14.30 50.35
N GLN A 936 -6.41 -14.68 49.80
CA GLN A 936 -6.23 -14.90 48.37
C GLN A 936 -6.71 -16.31 48.01
#